data_AF-A0A182JTU9-F1
#
_entry.id   AF-A0A182JTU9-F1
#
_cell.length_a   1.000
_cell.length_b   1.000
_cell.length_c   1.000
_cell.angle_alpha   90.00
_cell.angle_beta   90.00
_cell.angle_gamma   90.00
#
_symmetry.space_group_name_H-M   'P 1'
#
loop_
_entity.id
_entity.type
_entity.pdbx_description
1 polymer ?
#
loop_
_entity_poly.entity_id
_entity_poly.type
_entity_poly.pdbx_seq_one_letter_code
_entity_poly.pdbx_strand_id
1 'polypeptide(L)'
;MTVDKTLVLIATLRHCTKLLFLSIRFDTVPRTSFPLITMDFYYLPGSAPCRAVQMTAAAVGVELNLKLTDLMAGEHMKPEFLKLNPQHCIPTLVDEDGFVLWESRAIQIYLVEKYCAHDSTLAENLYPGDPRRRAVLHQRLFFDVSVLYQRFAEYYYPQIFGKKVAGDPDRQRSMEQALEILNTFLEGERFVAGGDNPSIADFSILASIATFEAAGYDLQRYENIYRWYEQTSKIINSQHCIPTLVDNGFALWESRAISMYLAEKYGKDDKLYPKDPQKRAVVNQRLFFDMGTLYQRFADYYYPQIFAKQPANPENEQKMKDAVSFLNTFLDGQTYVAGDNLTIADLAILATISTYDVAGFDLAKYAHLTAWYENIRKEAPGAAINQAGIEEFKKYFEKSPFVDFSSCLTPVLNPQHCVPTVVDNGFALWESRAIMCYLVEKYGKSANDSLYPSDPQRRAIVNQRLYFDMGTLYQRFGDYYYPQIFEGAPANEANFAKIGEALAFLNTFLDGERFVAGGNGFSLADISVYATLTTFEVAGYEFSTYEHVVQWYKSMADFIPGAETNRSWAEAARPFFDKLNPQHCIPTLVDNGFALWESRAIQIYLVEKYGKDDKLYPKDPQKRAVVNQRLFFDMGTLYQRFGDYHYPQIFAKQPANPENEKKMKEAVGFLNTFLEGQEYAAGNDLTIADLSLAASIATYEVAGFDFAPYPNVLAWLARCKANAPGYALNQAGADEFKAKFLAPIKCGTRNLTHASHRSATVPITIVAMLDFYYLPGSAPCRAVQMVAEAVDVKLNLKYLDLMAGAHRSPQFTKLNPQRTIPTLVDGSLVLCESRAALIYLCERYAKKDDEWYPQDTIQRAIVNQRLFFDACELYPKFANFYHPQVFGNASPDGRKRLAFEKAVELLNTFLSEHEFVAGSKMTIADISLFATLATACVLGFILRPYGHVDRWYGTMLASCPGAQANVAGAKEFLTYK
;
A
#
# COMPACT_ATOMS: atom_id res chain seq x y z
N MET A 1 -21.46 32.78 -7.57
CA MET A 1 -20.27 32.88 -8.43
C MET A 1 -19.70 31.48 -8.61
N THR A 2 -19.79 30.95 -9.82
CA THR A 2 -19.31 29.63 -10.21
C THR A 2 -17.79 29.59 -10.16
N VAL A 3 -17.23 29.01 -9.08
CA VAL A 3 -15.80 28.74 -9.01
C VAL A 3 -15.49 27.57 -9.95
N ASP A 4 -14.65 27.85 -10.92
CA ASP A 4 -14.19 26.91 -11.94
C ASP A 4 -13.41 25.77 -11.28
N LYS A 5 -13.97 24.55 -11.32
CA LYS A 5 -13.36 23.34 -10.74
C LYS A 5 -12.00 23.01 -11.37
N THR A 6 -11.74 23.53 -12.57
CA THR A 6 -10.47 23.39 -13.29
C THR A 6 -9.32 24.08 -12.54
N LEU A 7 -9.59 25.23 -11.91
CA LEU A 7 -8.62 26.00 -11.13
C LEU A 7 -8.27 25.32 -9.79
N VAL A 8 -9.23 24.61 -9.18
CA VAL A 8 -9.02 23.85 -7.94
C VAL A 8 -8.11 22.65 -8.20
N LEU A 9 -8.33 21.91 -9.30
CA LEU A 9 -7.48 20.78 -9.67
C LEU A 9 -6.06 21.22 -10.07
N ILE A 10 -5.92 22.33 -10.79
CA ILE A 10 -4.60 22.91 -11.12
C ILE A 10 -3.87 23.37 -9.85
N ALA A 11 -4.58 23.91 -8.85
CA ALA A 11 -4.00 24.29 -7.56
C ALA A 11 -3.58 23.07 -6.73
N THR A 12 -4.41 22.02 -6.65
CA THR A 12 -4.08 20.75 -5.97
C THR A 12 -2.91 20.04 -6.66
N LEU A 13 -2.89 19.98 -8.00
CA LEU A 13 -1.75 19.44 -8.75
C LEU A 13 -0.48 20.28 -8.55
N ARG A 14 -0.56 21.62 -8.51
CA ARG A 14 0.59 22.49 -8.16
C ARG A 14 1.06 22.29 -6.72
N HIS A 15 0.16 22.03 -5.76
CA HIS A 15 0.50 21.79 -4.36
C HIS A 15 1.18 20.43 -4.17
N CYS A 16 0.63 19.36 -4.75
CA CYS A 16 1.26 18.03 -4.78
C CYS A 16 2.62 18.03 -5.49
N THR A 17 2.78 18.85 -6.53
CA THR A 17 4.05 18.97 -7.25
C THR A 17 5.09 19.77 -6.48
N LYS A 18 4.72 20.86 -5.80
CA LYS A 18 5.64 21.57 -4.89
C LYS A 18 6.10 20.68 -3.73
N LEU A 19 5.22 19.79 -3.25
CA LEU A 19 5.54 18.81 -2.22
C LEU A 19 6.48 17.69 -2.70
N LEU A 20 6.37 17.24 -3.95
CA LEU A 20 7.31 16.30 -4.57
C LEU A 20 8.66 16.93 -4.96
N PHE A 21 8.68 18.20 -5.36
CA PHE A 21 9.89 18.89 -5.83
C PHE A 21 10.88 19.27 -4.72
N LEU A 22 10.40 19.45 -3.49
CA LEU A 22 11.24 19.80 -2.34
C LEU A 22 11.82 18.58 -1.60
N SER A 23 11.39 17.35 -1.94
CA SER A 23 11.59 16.15 -1.13
C SER A 23 12.39 15.01 -1.80
N ILE A 24 12.75 15.12 -3.09
CA ILE A 24 13.60 14.13 -3.76
C ILE A 24 15.05 14.63 -3.82
N ARG A 25 15.88 14.26 -2.84
CA ARG A 25 17.35 14.19 -2.99
C ARG A 25 17.86 12.94 -2.26
N PHE A 26 18.48 12.02 -3.01
CA PHE A 26 19.18 10.87 -2.46
C PHE A 26 20.62 11.30 -2.11
N ASP A 27 20.91 11.55 -0.84
CA ASP A 27 22.25 11.98 -0.38
C ASP A 27 23.16 10.80 0.06
N THR A 28 22.95 9.58 -0.47
CA THR A 28 23.77 8.40 -0.11
C THR A 28 24.98 8.15 -1.00
N VAL A 29 25.26 8.99 -2.01
CA VAL A 29 26.50 8.89 -2.81
C VAL A 29 27.45 10.03 -2.41
N PRO A 30 28.69 9.75 -1.98
CA PRO A 30 29.66 10.81 -1.69
C PRO A 30 29.85 11.68 -2.94
N ARG A 31 29.62 12.99 -2.78
CA ARG A 31 29.89 14.01 -3.81
C ARG A 31 31.40 14.07 -4.07
N THR A 32 31.89 13.14 -4.86
CA THR A 32 33.08 13.38 -5.67
C THR A 32 32.69 14.40 -6.73
N SER A 33 33.55 15.38 -6.96
CA SER A 33 33.34 16.52 -7.84
C SER A 33 33.12 16.07 -9.28
N PHE A 34 31.88 15.77 -9.66
CA PHE A 34 31.49 15.58 -11.05
C PHE A 34 31.05 16.93 -11.64
N PRO A 35 31.41 17.23 -12.91
CA PRO A 35 30.94 18.43 -13.60
C PRO A 35 29.41 18.43 -13.67
N LEU A 36 28.80 19.61 -13.61
CA LEU A 36 27.35 19.83 -13.81
C LEU A 36 26.95 19.32 -15.21
N ILE A 37 26.50 18.07 -15.31
CA ILE A 37 25.92 17.50 -16.52
C ILE A 37 24.39 17.68 -16.40
N THR A 38 23.80 18.49 -17.26
CA THR A 38 22.36 18.81 -17.24
C THR A 38 21.68 18.27 -18.49
N MET A 39 20.82 17.25 -18.35
CA MET A 39 19.97 16.75 -19.44
C MET A 39 18.68 17.55 -19.54
N ASP A 40 18.22 17.90 -20.73
CA ASP A 40 16.93 18.59 -20.90
C ASP A 40 15.79 17.57 -20.72
N PHE A 41 14.91 17.81 -19.75
CA PHE A 41 13.79 16.92 -19.42
C PHE A 41 12.46 17.66 -19.54
N TYR A 42 11.73 17.38 -20.62
CA TYR A 42 10.42 17.92 -20.91
C TYR A 42 9.36 17.15 -20.14
N TYR A 43 8.66 17.87 -19.25
CA TYR A 43 7.81 17.22 -18.26
C TYR A 43 6.60 18.07 -17.89
N LEU A 44 5.61 17.40 -17.30
CA LEU A 44 4.50 18.02 -16.61
C LEU A 44 4.47 17.50 -15.17
N PRO A 45 4.58 18.38 -14.16
CA PRO A 45 4.30 18.15 -12.74
C PRO A 45 3.32 17.01 -12.38
N GLY A 46 2.09 17.08 -12.91
CA GLY A 46 1.02 16.14 -12.60
C GLY A 46 1.13 14.78 -13.29
N SER A 47 2.07 14.59 -14.21
CA SER A 47 2.21 13.35 -14.98
C SER A 47 2.96 12.29 -14.18
N ALA A 48 2.28 11.17 -13.88
CA ALA A 48 2.90 10.00 -13.23
C ALA A 48 4.12 9.47 -14.02
N PRO A 49 4.04 9.27 -15.35
CA PRO A 49 5.21 8.93 -16.17
C PRO A 49 6.39 9.89 -15.99
N CYS A 50 6.16 11.20 -15.86
CA CYS A 50 7.23 12.17 -15.62
C CYS A 50 7.86 11.99 -14.24
N ARG A 51 7.05 11.82 -13.19
CA ARG A 51 7.54 11.63 -11.81
C ARG A 51 8.36 10.34 -11.67
N ALA A 52 7.98 9.26 -12.36
CA ALA A 52 8.74 8.01 -12.37
C ALA A 52 10.18 8.20 -12.91
N VAL A 53 10.33 8.97 -13.99
CA VAL A 53 11.65 9.33 -14.53
C VAL A 53 12.42 10.21 -13.55
N GLN A 54 11.78 11.20 -12.93
CA GLN A 54 12.45 12.07 -11.95
C GLN A 54 12.95 11.30 -10.73
N MET A 55 12.17 10.35 -10.20
CA MET A 55 12.61 9.47 -9.11
C MET A 55 13.79 8.61 -9.53
N THR A 56 13.78 8.12 -10.77
CA THR A 56 14.88 7.31 -11.32
C THR A 56 16.15 8.15 -11.50
N ALA A 57 16.05 9.33 -12.11
CA ALA A 57 17.16 10.26 -12.30
C ALA A 57 17.81 10.61 -10.94
N ALA A 58 16.98 10.92 -9.94
CA ALA A 58 17.48 11.19 -8.60
C ALA A 58 18.16 9.97 -7.96
N ALA A 59 17.61 8.76 -8.13
CA ALA A 59 18.19 7.54 -7.58
C ALA A 59 19.55 7.21 -8.20
N VAL A 60 19.76 7.55 -9.47
CA VAL A 60 21.03 7.32 -10.18
C VAL A 60 21.98 8.53 -10.12
N GLY A 61 21.61 9.59 -9.39
CA GLY A 61 22.44 10.79 -9.22
C GLY A 61 22.50 11.73 -10.42
N VAL A 62 21.53 11.67 -11.34
CA VAL A 62 21.42 12.55 -12.53
C VAL A 62 20.58 13.77 -12.23
N GLU A 63 21.14 14.96 -12.49
CA GLU A 63 20.41 16.24 -12.39
C GLU A 63 19.73 16.56 -13.73
N LEU A 64 18.41 16.77 -13.69
CA LEU A 64 17.60 17.09 -14.87
C LEU A 64 17.39 18.60 -15.00
N ASN A 65 17.61 19.15 -16.19
CA ASN A 65 17.16 20.48 -16.57
C ASN A 65 15.68 20.44 -16.96
N LEU A 66 14.83 20.78 -16.00
CA LEU A 66 13.39 20.59 -16.08
C LEU A 66 12.72 21.63 -16.99
N LYS A 67 12.21 21.19 -18.15
CA LYS A 67 11.45 22.00 -19.12
C LYS A 67 9.96 21.74 -18.92
N LEU A 68 9.29 22.62 -18.16
CA LEU A 68 7.83 22.55 -18.01
C LEU A 68 7.17 22.63 -19.40
N THR A 69 6.36 21.64 -19.75
CA THR A 69 5.63 21.57 -21.02
C THR A 69 4.14 21.52 -20.73
N ASP A 70 3.43 22.62 -21.01
CA ASP A 70 1.99 22.72 -20.75
C ASP A 70 1.18 22.02 -21.85
N LEU A 71 0.62 20.86 -21.51
CA LEU A 71 -0.22 20.09 -22.43
C LEU A 71 -1.54 20.82 -22.76
N MET A 72 -2.10 21.57 -21.81
CA MET A 72 -3.37 22.27 -22.00
C MET A 72 -3.21 23.50 -22.90
N ALA A 73 -2.03 24.12 -22.88
CA ALA A 73 -1.67 25.20 -23.81
C ALA A 73 -1.18 24.67 -25.18
N GLY A 74 -1.18 23.36 -25.40
CA GLY A 74 -0.78 22.74 -26.66
C GLY A 74 0.72 22.81 -26.95
N GLU A 75 1.58 22.99 -25.95
CA GLU A 75 3.03 23.19 -26.18
C GLU A 75 3.71 21.98 -26.81
N HIS A 76 3.28 20.78 -26.44
CA HIS A 76 3.67 19.51 -27.04
C HIS A 76 3.31 19.37 -28.53
N MET A 77 2.40 20.20 -29.04
CA MET A 77 1.98 20.20 -30.46
C MET A 77 2.73 21.26 -31.27
N LYS A 78 3.61 22.05 -30.66
CA LYS A 78 4.37 23.08 -31.38
C LYS A 78 5.45 22.44 -32.25
N PRO A 79 5.79 23.02 -33.42
CA PRO A 79 6.77 22.45 -34.35
C PRO A 79 8.13 22.15 -33.70
N GLU A 80 8.59 23.00 -32.78
CA GLU A 80 9.83 22.79 -32.05
C GLU A 80 9.83 21.54 -31.16
N PHE A 81 8.70 21.20 -30.54
CA PHE A 81 8.56 20.01 -29.71
C PHE A 81 8.36 18.77 -30.59
N LEU A 82 7.52 18.87 -31.63
CA LEU A 82 7.28 17.78 -32.59
C LEU A 82 8.56 17.32 -33.30
N LYS A 83 9.52 18.23 -33.51
CA LYS A 83 10.83 17.89 -34.06
C LYS A 83 11.67 17.02 -33.11
N LEU A 84 11.49 17.18 -31.80
CA LEU A 84 12.16 16.38 -30.78
C LEU A 84 11.43 15.06 -30.55
N ASN A 85 10.10 15.14 -30.38
CA ASN A 85 9.23 14.01 -30.14
C ASN A 85 7.99 14.12 -31.04
N PRO A 86 7.97 13.42 -32.19
CA PRO A 86 6.83 13.48 -33.10
C PRO A 86 5.58 12.77 -32.55
N GLN A 87 5.72 11.95 -31.48
CA GLN A 87 4.61 11.38 -30.71
C GLN A 87 3.97 12.41 -29.78
N HIS A 88 4.50 13.65 -29.73
CA HIS A 88 3.96 14.77 -28.96
C HIS A 88 3.65 14.42 -27.50
N CYS A 89 4.39 13.47 -26.92
CA CYS A 89 4.13 12.96 -25.59
C CYS A 89 5.20 13.41 -24.59
N ILE A 90 4.87 13.32 -23.32
CA ILE A 90 5.80 13.54 -22.21
C ILE A 90 5.77 12.34 -21.27
N PRO A 91 6.89 12.00 -20.61
CA PRO A 91 8.17 12.70 -20.61
C PRO A 91 8.97 12.54 -21.91
N THR A 92 9.79 13.56 -22.23
CA THR A 92 10.84 13.50 -23.27
C THR A 92 12.16 13.97 -22.66
N LEU A 93 13.23 13.19 -22.82
CA LEU A 93 14.58 13.46 -22.36
C LEU A 93 15.48 13.77 -23.57
N VAL A 94 16.36 14.76 -23.44
CA VAL A 94 17.45 15.04 -24.37
C VAL A 94 18.76 14.95 -23.58
N ASP A 95 19.58 13.97 -23.94
CA ASP A 95 20.89 13.73 -23.34
C ASP A 95 21.95 14.70 -23.91
N GLU A 96 23.10 14.77 -23.24
CA GLU A 96 24.23 15.66 -23.51
C GLU A 96 24.81 15.56 -24.93
N ASP A 97 24.71 14.39 -25.55
CA ASP A 97 25.16 14.11 -26.92
C ASP A 97 24.08 14.40 -27.97
N GLY A 98 22.94 14.94 -27.54
CA GLY A 98 21.78 15.21 -28.38
C GLY A 98 20.90 13.99 -28.62
N PHE A 99 21.13 12.86 -27.93
CA PHE A 99 20.23 11.71 -27.98
C PHE A 99 18.88 12.06 -27.36
N VAL A 100 17.80 11.90 -28.13
CA VAL A 100 16.44 12.20 -27.69
C VAL A 100 15.69 10.90 -27.43
N LEU A 101 15.11 10.78 -26.23
CA LEU A 101 14.36 9.60 -25.80
C LEU A 101 13.04 10.00 -25.13
N TRP A 102 11.95 9.43 -25.59
CA TRP A 102 10.63 9.50 -24.96
C TRP A 102 10.12 8.08 -24.69
N GLU A 103 9.03 7.95 -23.93
CA GLU A 103 8.60 6.74 -23.19
C GLU A 103 9.28 6.62 -21.82
N SER A 104 8.49 6.85 -20.76
CA SER A 104 9.00 6.94 -19.37
C SER A 104 9.81 5.73 -18.94
N ARG A 105 9.31 4.50 -19.17
CA ARG A 105 10.02 3.27 -18.74
C ARG A 105 11.31 3.04 -19.53
N ALA A 106 11.35 3.41 -20.81
CA ALA A 106 12.57 3.36 -21.61
C ALA A 106 13.62 4.36 -21.09
N ILE A 107 13.19 5.57 -20.74
CA ILE A 107 14.05 6.58 -20.09
C ILE A 107 14.59 6.06 -18.75
N GLN A 108 13.75 5.42 -17.92
CA GLN A 108 14.20 4.87 -16.64
C GLN A 108 15.27 3.79 -16.80
N ILE A 109 15.07 2.84 -17.74
CA ILE A 109 16.07 1.80 -18.05
C ILE A 109 17.37 2.46 -18.55
N TYR A 110 17.26 3.42 -19.48
CA TYR A 110 18.40 4.14 -20.04
C TYR A 110 19.24 4.84 -18.96
N LEU A 111 18.59 5.56 -18.04
CA LEU A 111 19.27 6.26 -16.95
C LEU A 111 20.02 5.29 -16.02
N VAL A 112 19.42 4.15 -15.67
CA VAL A 112 20.09 3.14 -14.84
C VAL A 112 21.29 2.53 -15.57
N GLU A 113 21.13 2.13 -16.83
CA GLU A 113 22.21 1.50 -17.59
C GLU A 113 23.38 2.45 -17.88
N LYS A 114 23.09 3.72 -18.19
CA LYS A 114 24.14 4.72 -18.48
C LYS A 114 24.87 5.14 -17.21
N TYR A 115 24.18 5.36 -16.10
CA TYR A 115 24.77 6.00 -14.91
C TYR A 115 25.10 5.07 -13.74
N CYS A 116 24.52 3.86 -13.68
CA CYS A 116 24.86 2.89 -12.64
C CYS A 116 25.98 1.91 -13.05
N ALA A 117 26.58 2.06 -14.23
CA ALA A 117 27.66 1.17 -14.70
C ALA A 117 28.86 1.08 -13.72
N HIS A 118 29.06 2.10 -12.88
CA HIS A 118 30.13 2.15 -11.88
C HIS A 118 29.71 1.69 -10.47
N ASP A 119 28.41 1.49 -10.22
CA ASP A 119 27.85 1.01 -8.96
C ASP A 119 27.03 -0.26 -9.22
N SER A 120 27.71 -1.41 -9.19
CA SER A 120 27.11 -2.71 -9.48
C SER A 120 25.99 -3.08 -8.50
N THR A 121 26.02 -2.55 -7.27
CA THR A 121 24.98 -2.84 -6.27
C THR A 121 23.72 -2.04 -6.55
N LEU A 122 23.87 -0.75 -6.85
CA LEU A 122 22.75 0.11 -7.24
C LEU A 122 22.13 -0.33 -8.57
N ALA A 123 22.97 -0.70 -9.55
CA ALA A 123 22.52 -1.28 -10.82
C ALA A 123 21.72 -2.57 -10.59
N GLU A 124 22.22 -3.49 -9.76
CA GLU A 124 21.54 -4.76 -9.47
C GLU A 124 20.22 -4.59 -8.70
N ASN A 125 20.07 -3.50 -7.94
CA ASN A 125 18.82 -3.17 -7.25
C ASN A 125 17.79 -2.53 -8.20
N LEU A 126 18.22 -1.53 -8.98
CA LEU A 126 17.32 -0.75 -9.83
C LEU A 126 16.91 -1.50 -11.11
N TYR A 127 17.85 -2.23 -11.73
CA TYR A 127 17.65 -2.99 -12.96
C TYR A 127 18.55 -4.26 -12.98
N PRO A 128 18.11 -5.36 -12.32
CA PRO A 128 18.96 -6.52 -12.02
C PRO A 128 19.55 -7.18 -13.26
N GLY A 129 20.78 -7.68 -13.14
CA GLY A 129 21.53 -8.47 -14.13
C GLY A 129 20.95 -9.85 -14.40
N ASP A 130 20.38 -10.48 -13.37
CA ASP A 130 19.81 -11.82 -13.45
C ASP A 130 18.59 -11.85 -14.39
N PRO A 131 18.58 -12.71 -15.43
CA PRO A 131 17.49 -12.74 -16.42
C PRO A 131 16.10 -12.99 -15.80
N ARG A 132 16.00 -13.80 -14.73
CA ARG A 132 14.69 -14.08 -14.10
C ARG A 132 14.19 -12.86 -13.34
N ARG A 133 15.04 -12.23 -12.51
CA ARG A 133 14.69 -11.01 -11.78
C ARG A 133 14.34 -9.87 -12.72
N ARG A 134 15.11 -9.69 -13.80
CA ARG A 134 14.86 -8.68 -14.83
C ARG A 134 13.54 -8.92 -15.56
N ALA A 135 13.22 -10.17 -15.86
CA ALA A 135 11.96 -10.52 -16.49
C ALA A 135 10.74 -10.21 -15.61
N VAL A 136 10.81 -10.49 -14.31
CA VAL A 136 9.77 -10.07 -13.35
C VAL A 136 9.64 -8.55 -13.35
N LEU A 137 10.76 -7.81 -13.29
CA LEU A 137 10.75 -6.35 -13.33
C LEU A 137 10.07 -5.83 -14.62
N HIS A 138 10.44 -6.37 -15.79
CA HIS A 138 9.81 -6.03 -17.07
C HIS A 138 8.31 -6.32 -17.07
N GLN A 139 7.89 -7.47 -16.52
CA GLN A 139 6.48 -7.82 -16.37
C GLN A 139 5.72 -6.73 -15.60
N ARG A 140 6.29 -6.20 -14.52
CA ARG A 140 5.69 -5.12 -13.72
C ARG A 140 5.64 -3.78 -14.46
N LEU A 141 6.69 -3.44 -15.21
CA LEU A 141 6.70 -2.22 -16.02
C LEU A 141 5.67 -2.25 -17.16
N PHE A 142 5.51 -3.40 -17.83
CA PHE A 142 4.48 -3.58 -18.87
C PHE A 142 3.09 -3.56 -18.26
N PHE A 143 2.87 -4.26 -17.14
CA PHE A 143 1.61 -4.19 -16.40
C PHE A 143 1.21 -2.76 -16.01
N ASP A 144 2.16 -1.95 -15.53
CA ASP A 144 1.86 -0.56 -15.13
C ASP A 144 1.38 0.28 -16.33
N VAL A 145 2.06 0.19 -17.49
CA VAL A 145 1.70 1.01 -18.67
C VAL A 145 0.41 0.54 -19.34
N SER A 146 0.19 -0.77 -19.51
CA SER A 146 -0.92 -1.27 -20.31
C SER A 146 -2.17 -1.61 -19.51
N VAL A 147 -2.05 -1.81 -18.20
CA VAL A 147 -3.17 -2.24 -17.35
C VAL A 147 -3.46 -1.20 -16.28
N LEU A 148 -2.52 -0.95 -15.36
CA LEU A 148 -2.79 -0.15 -14.17
C LEU A 148 -3.07 1.32 -14.50
N TYR A 149 -2.12 1.99 -15.14
CA TYR A 149 -2.23 3.42 -15.47
C TYR A 149 -3.31 3.67 -16.54
N GLN A 150 -3.47 2.73 -17.48
CA GLN A 150 -4.48 2.82 -18.54
C GLN A 150 -5.90 2.77 -17.97
N ARG A 151 -6.21 1.78 -17.12
CA ARG A 151 -7.54 1.64 -16.51
C ARG A 151 -7.86 2.79 -15.55
N PHE A 152 -6.84 3.33 -14.88
CA PHE A 152 -6.96 4.59 -14.14
C PHE A 152 -7.42 5.74 -15.06
N ALA A 153 -6.71 5.94 -16.18
CA ALA A 153 -7.01 7.00 -17.13
C ALA A 153 -8.42 6.85 -17.73
N GLU A 154 -8.81 5.65 -18.13
CA GLU A 154 -10.13 5.37 -18.71
C GLU A 154 -11.30 5.67 -17.77
N TYR A 155 -11.10 5.46 -16.46
CA TYR A 155 -12.10 5.78 -15.44
C TYR A 155 -12.06 7.26 -15.04
N TYR A 156 -10.90 7.78 -14.64
CA TYR A 156 -10.79 9.12 -14.04
C TYR A 156 -10.68 10.26 -15.06
N TYR A 157 -10.02 10.10 -16.21
CA TYR A 157 -9.80 11.22 -17.15
C TYR A 157 -11.10 11.76 -17.76
N PRO A 158 -12.09 10.92 -18.13
CA PRO A 158 -13.40 11.44 -18.53
C PRO A 158 -14.07 12.25 -17.42
N GLN A 159 -13.92 11.87 -16.15
CA GLN A 159 -14.51 12.62 -15.03
C GLN A 159 -13.78 13.94 -14.75
N ILE A 160 -12.48 13.96 -14.97
CA ILE A 160 -11.58 15.10 -14.74
C ILE A 160 -11.66 16.13 -15.88
N PHE A 161 -11.60 15.67 -17.13
CA PHE A 161 -11.48 16.52 -18.33
C PHE A 161 -12.75 16.52 -19.20
N GLY A 162 -13.59 15.49 -19.11
CA GLY A 162 -14.85 15.37 -19.85
C GLY A 162 -16.04 15.88 -19.03
N LYS A 163 -16.48 17.12 -19.26
CA LYS A 163 -17.75 17.73 -18.79
C LYS A 163 -18.63 16.86 -17.85
N LYS A 164 -18.30 16.77 -16.56
CA LYS A 164 -19.09 16.16 -15.46
C LYS A 164 -19.85 14.87 -15.87
N VAL A 165 -19.18 13.91 -16.49
CA VAL A 165 -19.77 12.57 -16.71
C VAL A 165 -19.73 11.80 -15.38
N ALA A 166 -20.80 11.07 -15.05
CA ALA A 166 -20.81 10.16 -13.90
C ALA A 166 -19.82 9.01 -14.14
N GLY A 167 -19.22 8.46 -13.08
CA GLY A 167 -18.29 7.33 -13.19
C GLY A 167 -18.97 6.12 -13.84
N ASP A 168 -18.31 5.52 -14.82
CA ASP A 168 -18.75 4.30 -15.50
C ASP A 168 -18.47 3.09 -14.59
N PRO A 169 -19.50 2.35 -14.13
CA PRO A 169 -19.33 1.22 -13.22
C PRO A 169 -18.47 0.09 -13.79
N ASP A 170 -18.46 -0.11 -15.10
CA ASP A 170 -17.69 -1.18 -15.75
C ASP A 170 -16.22 -0.81 -15.80
N ARG A 171 -15.91 0.45 -16.12
CA ARG A 171 -14.54 0.97 -16.04
C ARG A 171 -14.03 1.02 -14.60
N GLN A 172 -14.90 1.31 -13.64
CA GLN A 172 -14.56 1.23 -12.23
C GLN A 172 -14.17 -0.20 -11.86
N ARG A 173 -14.99 -1.20 -12.20
CA ARG A 173 -14.67 -2.62 -11.96
C ARG A 173 -13.37 -3.04 -12.64
N SER A 174 -13.15 -2.63 -13.88
CA SER A 174 -11.91 -2.89 -14.61
C SER A 174 -10.70 -2.29 -13.88
N MET A 175 -10.78 -1.05 -13.43
CA MET A 175 -9.75 -0.40 -12.61
C MET A 175 -9.51 -1.14 -11.28
N GLU A 176 -10.55 -1.57 -10.59
CA GLU A 176 -10.46 -2.33 -9.34
C GLU A 176 -9.78 -3.70 -9.55
N GLN A 177 -10.04 -4.39 -10.66
CA GLN A 177 -9.33 -5.61 -11.03
C GLN A 177 -7.82 -5.37 -11.23
N ALA A 178 -7.42 -4.23 -11.77
CA ALA A 178 -5.99 -3.91 -11.90
C ALA A 178 -5.33 -3.73 -10.52
N LEU A 179 -6.04 -3.13 -9.57
CA LEU A 179 -5.57 -3.03 -8.19
C LEU A 179 -5.53 -4.39 -7.50
N GLU A 180 -6.48 -5.30 -7.77
CA GLU A 180 -6.41 -6.68 -7.27
C GLU A 180 -5.15 -7.40 -7.77
N ILE A 181 -4.83 -7.26 -9.06
CA ILE A 181 -3.60 -7.83 -9.66
C ILE A 181 -2.35 -7.29 -8.97
N LEU A 182 -2.25 -5.98 -8.80
CA LEU A 182 -1.12 -5.37 -8.10
C LEU A 182 -1.04 -5.83 -6.65
N ASN A 183 -2.17 -5.96 -5.96
CA ASN A 183 -2.23 -6.47 -4.59
C ASN A 183 -1.71 -7.90 -4.49
N THR A 184 -1.97 -8.74 -5.50
CA THR A 184 -1.40 -10.08 -5.60
C THR A 184 0.10 -10.07 -5.88
N PHE A 185 0.60 -9.18 -6.75
CA PHE A 185 2.05 -9.06 -6.98
C PHE A 185 2.84 -8.72 -5.70
N LEU A 186 2.20 -8.04 -4.75
CA LEU A 186 2.77 -7.62 -3.48
C LEU A 186 2.53 -8.60 -2.33
N GLU A 187 1.90 -9.73 -2.59
CA GLU A 187 1.63 -10.74 -1.57
C GLU A 187 2.90 -11.51 -1.21
N GLY A 188 3.32 -11.40 0.05
CA GLY A 188 4.58 -11.99 0.54
C GLY A 188 5.85 -11.26 0.08
N GLU A 189 5.74 -10.29 -0.83
CA GLU A 189 6.87 -9.59 -1.42
C GLU A 189 7.05 -8.19 -0.85
N ARG A 190 8.29 -7.77 -0.62
CA ARG A 190 8.58 -6.43 -0.07
C ARG A 190 8.38 -5.32 -1.10
N PHE A 191 8.67 -5.59 -2.36
CA PHE A 191 8.62 -4.68 -3.52
C PHE A 191 7.96 -5.35 -4.72
N VAL A 192 7.45 -4.57 -5.68
CA VAL A 192 6.58 -5.10 -6.78
C VAL A 192 7.28 -6.12 -7.68
N ALA A 193 8.60 -6.00 -7.85
CA ALA A 193 9.42 -6.93 -8.63
C ALA A 193 10.16 -7.97 -7.77
N GLY A 194 9.85 -8.02 -6.46
CA GLY A 194 10.58 -8.81 -5.46
C GLY A 194 11.94 -8.20 -5.08
N GLY A 195 12.63 -8.86 -4.14
CA GLY A 195 13.94 -8.45 -3.64
C GLY A 195 13.91 -7.53 -2.42
N ASP A 196 15.10 -7.14 -1.93
CA ASP A 196 15.26 -6.43 -0.65
C ASP A 196 15.25 -4.90 -0.76
N ASN A 197 15.33 -4.35 -1.97
CA ASN A 197 15.42 -2.92 -2.29
C ASN A 197 14.46 -2.54 -3.44
N PRO A 198 13.99 -1.27 -3.53
CA PRO A 198 13.09 -0.84 -4.60
C PRO A 198 13.81 -0.81 -5.96
N SER A 199 13.05 -1.12 -7.01
CA SER A 199 13.49 -1.11 -8.40
C SER A 199 12.80 0.00 -9.21
N ILE A 200 13.17 0.17 -10.49
CA ILE A 200 12.45 1.11 -11.38
C ILE A 200 10.98 0.71 -11.62
N ALA A 201 10.60 -0.55 -11.38
CA ALA A 201 9.20 -0.96 -11.39
C ALA A 201 8.43 -0.39 -10.20
N ASP A 202 9.05 -0.33 -9.01
CA ASP A 202 8.48 0.33 -7.84
C ASP A 202 8.29 1.82 -8.09
N PHE A 203 9.26 2.49 -8.72
CA PHE A 203 9.16 3.91 -9.04
C PHE A 203 8.00 4.20 -10.01
N SER A 204 7.82 3.35 -11.02
CA SER A 204 6.75 3.50 -12.02
C SER A 204 5.37 3.32 -11.40
N ILE A 205 5.16 2.18 -10.71
CA ILE A 205 3.88 1.85 -10.08
C ILE A 205 3.58 2.82 -8.94
N LEU A 206 4.59 3.30 -8.20
CA LEU A 206 4.39 4.27 -7.13
C LEU A 206 3.83 5.58 -7.69
N ALA A 207 4.38 6.06 -8.81
CA ALA A 207 3.89 7.27 -9.44
C ALA A 207 2.43 7.12 -9.91
N SER A 208 2.06 5.95 -10.43
CA SER A 208 0.68 5.60 -10.80
C SER A 208 -0.24 5.59 -9.58
N ILE A 209 0.09 4.83 -8.53
CA ILE A 209 -0.73 4.68 -7.30
C ILE A 209 -0.89 6.00 -6.53
N ALA A 210 0.14 6.84 -6.48
CA ALA A 210 0.01 8.19 -5.92
C ALA A 210 -1.04 9.04 -6.67
N THR A 211 -1.26 8.76 -7.96
CA THR A 211 -2.30 9.45 -8.76
C THR A 211 -3.70 8.92 -8.41
N PHE A 212 -3.85 7.65 -8.08
CA PHE A 212 -5.11 7.10 -7.55
C PHE A 212 -5.49 7.76 -6.23
N GLU A 213 -4.54 7.85 -5.29
CA GLU A 213 -4.75 8.54 -4.00
C GLU A 213 -5.12 10.01 -4.22
N ALA A 214 -4.37 10.72 -5.08
CA ALA A 214 -4.66 12.12 -5.40
C ALA A 214 -6.05 12.31 -6.07
N ALA A 215 -6.55 11.31 -6.78
CA ALA A 215 -7.91 11.28 -7.34
C ALA A 215 -8.98 10.90 -6.29
N GLY A 216 -8.59 10.66 -5.04
CA GLY A 216 -9.47 10.33 -3.93
C GLY A 216 -9.85 8.84 -3.82
N TYR A 217 -9.11 7.94 -4.49
CA TYR A 217 -9.34 6.51 -4.36
C TYR A 217 -8.82 5.99 -3.01
N ASP A 218 -9.63 5.18 -2.31
CA ASP A 218 -9.25 4.58 -1.04
C ASP A 218 -8.35 3.36 -1.23
N LEU A 219 -7.03 3.57 -1.10
CA LEU A 219 -6.03 2.52 -1.21
C LEU A 219 -6.08 1.52 -0.05
N GLN A 220 -6.70 1.84 1.09
CA GLN A 220 -6.76 0.94 2.26
C GLN A 220 -7.59 -0.33 1.98
N ARG A 221 -8.37 -0.34 0.90
CA ARG A 221 -9.07 -1.53 0.39
C ARG A 221 -8.13 -2.69 0.05
N TYR A 222 -6.85 -2.40 -0.24
CA TYR A 222 -5.86 -3.37 -0.67
C TYR A 222 -4.68 -3.36 0.29
N GLU A 223 -4.67 -4.28 1.26
CA GLU A 223 -3.68 -4.31 2.35
C GLU A 223 -2.23 -4.32 1.85
N ASN A 224 -1.92 -5.14 0.83
CA ASN A 224 -0.55 -5.26 0.31
C ASN A 224 -0.14 -4.00 -0.45
N ILE A 225 -1.05 -3.41 -1.24
CA ILE A 225 -0.81 -2.13 -1.93
C ILE A 225 -0.59 -1.04 -0.91
N TYR A 226 -1.45 -0.91 0.10
CA TYR A 226 -1.33 0.13 1.10
C TYR A 226 -0.03 -0.01 1.92
N ARG A 227 0.32 -1.23 2.35
CA ARG A 227 1.59 -1.52 3.02
C ARG A 227 2.78 -1.11 2.16
N TRP A 228 2.82 -1.60 0.91
CA TRP A 228 3.91 -1.29 -0.02
C TRP A 228 3.94 0.20 -0.37
N TYR A 229 2.80 0.83 -0.59
CA TYR A 229 2.69 2.26 -0.92
C TYR A 229 3.28 3.10 0.22
N GLU A 230 2.86 2.83 1.44
CA GLU A 230 3.41 3.45 2.65
C GLU A 230 4.93 3.20 2.77
N GLN A 231 5.37 1.95 2.65
CA GLN A 231 6.77 1.57 2.82
C GLN A 231 7.67 2.14 1.72
N THR A 232 7.30 2.00 0.47
CA THR A 232 8.07 2.42 -0.70
C THR A 232 8.10 3.94 -0.80
N SER A 233 6.97 4.60 -0.48
CA SER A 233 6.97 6.04 -0.29
C SER A 233 7.92 6.43 0.86
N LYS A 234 8.03 5.65 1.96
CA LYS A 234 9.00 5.85 3.07
C LYS A 234 10.44 5.47 2.73
N ILE A 235 10.73 4.92 1.56
CA ILE A 235 12.10 4.61 1.15
C ILE A 235 12.57 5.63 0.12
N ILE A 236 11.66 6.07 -0.76
CA ILE A 236 11.90 7.08 -1.80
C ILE A 236 11.72 8.50 -1.26
N ASN A 237 10.86 8.66 -0.24
CA ASN A 237 10.65 9.87 0.55
C ASN A 237 10.56 9.46 2.03
N SER A 238 11.71 9.31 2.68
CA SER A 238 11.83 8.63 3.98
C SER A 238 11.14 9.26 5.18
N GLN A 239 10.44 10.38 4.97
CA GLN A 239 10.10 11.24 6.08
C GLN A 239 8.63 11.28 6.42
N HIS A 240 7.69 11.07 5.47
CA HIS A 240 6.20 11.02 5.66
C HIS A 240 5.55 11.99 6.66
N CYS A 241 6.29 12.98 7.15
CA CYS A 241 5.90 13.96 8.15
C CYS A 241 6.07 15.33 7.49
N ILE A 242 4.94 15.93 7.12
CA ILE A 242 4.90 17.32 6.68
C ILE A 242 4.58 18.17 7.91
N PRO A 243 5.36 19.22 8.23
CA PRO A 243 6.50 19.74 7.49
C PRO A 243 7.81 18.99 7.78
N THR A 244 8.70 19.03 6.78
CA THR A 244 10.12 18.62 6.85
C THR A 244 10.99 19.83 6.48
N LEU A 245 12.06 20.07 7.22
CA LEU A 245 13.09 21.07 6.96
C LEU A 245 14.39 20.38 6.53
N VAL A 246 15.04 20.88 5.48
CA VAL A 246 16.42 20.52 5.14
C VAL A 246 17.29 21.76 5.23
N ASP A 247 18.32 21.72 6.07
CA ASP A 247 19.24 22.82 6.34
C ASP A 247 20.69 22.34 6.19
N ASN A 248 21.34 22.73 5.08
CA ASN A 248 22.73 22.37 4.78
C ASN A 248 23.02 20.86 4.88
N GLY A 249 22.11 20.02 4.37
CA GLY A 249 22.24 18.56 4.42
C GLY A 249 21.73 17.92 5.71
N PHE A 250 21.38 18.70 6.75
CA PHE A 250 20.68 18.19 7.92
C PHE A 250 19.16 18.23 7.68
N ALA A 251 18.54 17.04 7.64
CA ALA A 251 17.08 16.93 7.52
C ALA A 251 16.43 16.76 8.91
N LEU A 252 15.38 17.52 9.17
CA LEU A 252 14.61 17.52 10.40
C LEU A 252 13.12 17.58 10.07
N TRP A 253 12.38 16.58 10.53
CA TRP A 253 10.92 16.53 10.51
C TRP A 253 10.37 16.65 11.93
N GLU A 254 9.04 16.82 12.06
CA GLU A 254 8.31 17.30 13.24
C GLU A 254 8.27 18.83 13.36
N SER A 255 7.11 19.42 13.05
CA SER A 255 6.89 20.88 13.03
C SER A 255 7.35 21.63 14.28
N ARG A 256 7.13 21.07 15.48
CA ARG A 256 7.57 21.72 16.74
C ARG A 256 9.08 21.57 16.95
N ALA A 257 9.69 20.44 16.58
CA ALA A 257 11.15 20.28 16.60
C ALA A 257 11.84 21.19 15.58
N ILE A 258 11.28 21.33 14.38
CA ILE A 258 11.71 22.29 13.35
C ILE A 258 11.65 23.72 13.88
N SER A 259 10.55 24.09 14.53
CA SER A 259 10.39 25.44 15.09
C SER A 259 11.43 25.73 16.17
N MET A 260 11.73 24.76 17.04
CA MET A 260 12.81 24.86 18.03
C MET A 260 14.16 25.02 17.35
N TYR A 261 14.49 24.18 16.37
CA TYR A 261 15.75 24.24 15.62
C TYR A 261 15.96 25.58 14.91
N LEU A 262 14.93 26.07 14.20
CA LEU A 262 15.01 27.35 13.49
C LEU A 262 15.19 28.53 14.45
N ALA A 263 14.48 28.53 15.58
CA ALA A 263 14.62 29.56 16.59
C ALA A 263 16.01 29.54 17.25
N GLU A 264 16.55 28.36 17.53
CA GLU A 264 17.90 28.22 18.11
C GLU A 264 19.01 28.59 17.13
N LYS A 265 18.91 28.18 15.87
CA LYS A 265 19.97 28.37 14.87
C LYS A 265 19.95 29.75 14.22
N TYR A 266 18.75 30.28 13.93
CA TYR A 266 18.57 31.50 13.14
C TYR A 266 17.90 32.64 13.92
N GLY A 267 17.51 32.42 15.17
CA GLY A 267 16.96 33.47 16.02
C GLY A 267 17.94 34.62 16.17
N LYS A 268 17.47 35.85 15.90
CA LYS A 268 18.28 37.06 16.09
C LYS A 268 18.56 37.36 17.57
N ASP A 269 17.60 37.00 18.41
CA ASP A 269 17.63 37.05 19.86
C ASP A 269 16.93 35.80 20.42
N ASP A 270 16.92 35.64 21.74
CA ASP A 270 16.27 34.52 22.41
C ASP A 270 14.79 34.77 22.74
N LYS A 271 14.15 35.80 22.18
CA LYS A 271 12.74 36.11 22.54
C LYS A 271 11.77 35.02 22.10
N LEU A 272 11.95 34.48 20.88
CA LEU A 272 11.08 33.43 20.33
C LEU A 272 11.27 32.08 21.04
N TYR A 273 12.48 31.84 21.57
CA TYR A 273 12.85 30.63 22.31
C TYR A 273 13.89 30.97 23.40
N PRO A 274 13.43 31.34 24.62
CA PRO A 274 14.28 31.87 25.70
C PRO A 274 15.41 30.93 26.11
N LYS A 275 16.57 31.46 26.52
CA LYS A 275 17.65 30.64 27.09
C LYS A 275 17.50 30.38 28.59
N ASP A 276 16.67 31.16 29.27
CA ASP A 276 16.34 30.94 30.68
C ASP A 276 15.57 29.61 30.84
N PRO A 277 16.04 28.66 31.68
CA PRO A 277 15.44 27.34 31.78
C PRO A 277 13.97 27.35 32.21
N GLN A 278 13.57 28.26 33.10
CA GLN A 278 12.18 28.32 33.57
C GLN A 278 11.26 28.86 32.47
N LYS A 279 11.64 29.95 31.79
CA LYS A 279 10.87 30.49 30.65
C LYS A 279 10.78 29.49 29.50
N ARG A 280 11.89 28.82 29.16
CA ARG A 280 11.94 27.80 28.11
C ARG A 280 11.07 26.59 28.45
N ALA A 281 11.04 26.16 29.70
CA ALA A 281 10.19 25.05 30.14
C ALA A 281 8.70 25.35 29.94
N VAL A 282 8.27 26.60 30.15
CA VAL A 282 6.89 27.02 29.85
C VAL A 282 6.62 26.95 28.34
N VAL A 283 7.52 27.43 27.48
CA VAL A 283 7.37 27.32 26.01
C VAL A 283 7.27 25.87 25.56
N ASN A 284 8.19 25.01 26.02
CA ASN A 284 8.19 23.58 25.71
C ASN A 284 6.89 22.90 26.18
N GLN A 285 6.41 23.23 27.39
CA GLN A 285 5.12 22.73 27.89
C GLN A 285 3.97 23.09 26.96
N ARG A 286 3.95 24.31 26.38
CA ARG A 286 2.90 24.71 25.42
C ARG A 286 3.01 23.98 24.08
N LEU A 287 4.22 23.73 23.58
CA LEU A 287 4.43 22.95 22.36
C LEU A 287 3.97 21.50 22.50
N PHE A 288 4.29 20.85 23.62
CA PHE A 288 3.82 19.48 23.90
C PHE A 288 2.30 19.43 24.18
N PHE A 289 1.77 20.41 24.91
CA PHE A 289 0.32 20.54 25.13
C PHE A 289 -0.45 20.68 23.81
N ASP A 290 0.04 21.54 22.92
CA ASP A 290 -0.61 21.78 21.65
C ASP A 290 -0.64 20.51 20.78
N MET A 291 0.49 19.83 20.61
CA MET A 291 0.55 18.62 19.79
C MET A 291 -0.17 17.42 20.45
N GLY A 292 0.10 17.15 21.72
CA GLY A 292 -0.37 15.94 22.41
C GLY A 292 -1.79 16.05 22.99
N THR A 293 -2.30 17.27 23.17
CA THR A 293 -3.63 17.51 23.72
C THR A 293 -4.49 18.32 22.77
N LEU A 294 -4.16 19.58 22.49
CA LEU A 294 -5.06 20.50 21.77
C LEU A 294 -5.38 20.01 20.35
N TYR A 295 -4.37 19.86 19.50
CA TYR A 295 -4.51 19.38 18.13
C TYR A 295 -5.04 17.94 18.07
N GLN A 296 -4.57 17.06 18.97
CA GLN A 296 -5.07 15.69 19.01
C GLN A 296 -6.58 15.63 19.32
N ARG A 297 -7.10 16.48 20.24
CA ARG A 297 -8.55 16.53 20.52
C ARG A 297 -9.36 17.10 19.36
N PHE A 298 -8.80 18.05 18.62
CA PHE A 298 -9.39 18.50 17.37
C PHE A 298 -9.53 17.33 16.39
N ALA A 299 -8.42 16.62 16.13
CA ALA A 299 -8.39 15.48 15.21
C ALA A 299 -9.36 14.38 15.65
N ASP A 300 -9.32 13.96 16.93
CA ASP A 300 -10.20 12.92 17.49
C ASP A 300 -11.70 13.24 17.33
N TYR A 301 -12.07 14.53 17.32
CA TYR A 301 -13.46 14.95 17.16
C TYR A 301 -13.82 15.17 15.69
N TYR A 302 -13.11 16.03 14.97
CA TYR A 302 -13.49 16.47 13.63
C TYR A 302 -13.06 15.50 12.52
N TYR A 303 -11.93 14.82 12.62
CA TYR A 303 -11.45 13.96 11.51
C TYR A 303 -12.34 12.74 11.24
N PRO A 304 -12.86 12.02 12.26
CA PRO A 304 -13.86 10.99 12.00
C PRO A 304 -15.12 11.52 11.31
N GLN A 305 -15.52 12.76 11.58
CA GLN A 305 -16.68 13.39 10.94
C GLN A 305 -16.40 13.78 9.48
N ILE A 306 -15.20 14.30 9.19
CA ILE A 306 -14.81 14.77 7.85
C ILE A 306 -14.42 13.59 6.95
N PHE A 307 -13.52 12.73 7.41
CA PHE A 307 -12.88 11.69 6.59
C PHE A 307 -13.59 10.34 6.67
N ALA A 308 -14.16 10.00 7.84
CA ALA A 308 -14.89 8.74 8.02
C ALA A 308 -16.42 8.92 8.08
N LYS A 309 -16.92 10.16 7.92
CA LYS A 309 -18.35 10.53 7.98
C LYS A 309 -19.10 9.97 9.20
N GLN A 310 -18.38 9.77 10.31
CA GLN A 310 -18.96 9.32 11.57
C GLN A 310 -19.78 10.45 12.21
N PRO A 311 -20.86 10.14 12.96
CA PRO A 311 -21.57 11.17 13.71
C PRO A 311 -20.64 11.79 14.76
N ALA A 312 -20.91 13.05 15.11
CA ALA A 312 -20.22 13.73 16.19
C ALA A 312 -20.29 12.89 17.48
N ASN A 313 -19.14 12.63 18.08
CA ASN A 313 -19.05 11.88 19.33
C ASN A 313 -19.09 12.86 20.52
N PRO A 314 -20.13 12.80 21.40
CA PRO A 314 -20.27 13.75 22.50
C PRO A 314 -19.11 13.69 23.52
N GLU A 315 -18.50 12.53 23.71
CA GLU A 315 -17.36 12.38 24.62
C GLU A 315 -16.12 13.07 24.05
N ASN A 316 -15.84 12.88 22.76
CA ASN A 316 -14.74 13.58 22.09
C ASN A 316 -14.99 15.08 22.00
N GLU A 317 -16.24 15.51 21.81
CA GLU A 317 -16.63 16.92 21.85
C GLU A 317 -16.31 17.56 23.21
N GLN A 318 -16.65 16.86 24.29
CA GLN A 318 -16.37 17.35 25.63
C GLN A 318 -14.87 17.43 25.90
N LYS A 319 -14.09 16.39 25.53
CA LYS A 319 -12.62 16.40 25.65
C LYS A 319 -11.99 17.54 24.85
N MET A 320 -12.54 17.84 23.68
CA MET A 320 -12.12 18.98 22.86
C MET A 320 -12.42 20.31 23.54
N LYS A 321 -13.63 20.50 24.08
CA LYS A 321 -14.00 21.72 24.84
C LYS A 321 -13.15 21.90 26.09
N ASP A 322 -12.81 20.81 26.78
CA ASP A 322 -11.93 20.82 27.94
C ASP A 322 -10.51 21.27 27.55
N ALA A 323 -9.95 20.78 26.44
CA ALA A 323 -8.64 21.21 25.95
C ALA A 323 -8.61 22.71 25.60
N VAL A 324 -9.65 23.23 24.95
CA VAL A 324 -9.77 24.66 24.65
C VAL A 324 -9.93 25.48 25.94
N SER A 325 -10.66 24.95 26.93
CA SER A 325 -10.77 25.57 28.26
C SER A 325 -9.41 25.70 28.96
N PHE A 326 -8.56 24.68 28.88
CA PHE A 326 -7.20 24.74 29.43
C PHE A 326 -6.36 25.82 28.76
N LEU A 327 -6.42 25.95 27.43
CA LEU A 327 -5.73 27.03 26.73
C LEU A 327 -6.23 28.41 27.19
N ASN A 328 -7.53 28.58 27.36
CA ASN A 328 -8.11 29.82 27.87
C ASN A 328 -7.62 30.12 29.31
N THR A 329 -7.43 29.10 30.15
CA THR A 329 -6.81 29.26 31.47
C THR A 329 -5.33 29.63 31.38
N PHE A 330 -4.57 29.08 30.43
CA PHE A 330 -3.16 29.47 30.25
C PHE A 330 -2.99 30.94 29.86
N LEU A 331 -3.99 31.52 29.18
CA LEU A 331 -4.02 32.92 28.76
C LEU A 331 -4.57 33.88 29.84
N ASP A 332 -5.07 33.36 30.97
CA ASP A 332 -5.54 34.23 32.06
C ASP A 332 -4.36 35.02 32.65
N GLY A 333 -4.45 36.35 32.58
CA GLY A 333 -3.40 37.26 33.02
C GLY A 333 -2.14 37.29 32.14
N GLN A 334 -2.16 36.71 30.93
CA GLN A 334 -1.01 36.68 30.01
C GLN A 334 -1.36 37.26 28.64
N THR A 335 -0.36 37.87 27.99
CA THR A 335 -0.53 38.41 26.63
C THR A 335 -0.36 37.32 25.57
N TYR A 336 0.56 36.39 25.80
CA TYR A 336 0.90 35.27 24.91
C TYR A 336 0.84 33.95 25.69
N VAL A 337 0.79 32.81 24.99
CA VAL A 337 0.53 31.49 25.61
C VAL A 337 1.61 31.02 26.60
N ALA A 338 2.80 31.63 26.54
CA ALA A 338 3.96 31.32 27.37
C ALA A 338 4.51 32.55 28.13
N GLY A 339 3.70 33.59 28.32
CA GLY A 339 4.04 34.78 29.12
C GLY A 339 3.80 36.09 28.38
N ASP A 340 4.71 37.04 28.57
CA ASP A 340 4.57 38.42 28.08
C ASP A 340 5.16 38.65 26.69
N ASN A 341 5.87 37.68 26.11
CA ASN A 341 6.50 37.79 24.80
C ASN A 341 5.96 36.75 23.82
N LEU A 342 5.90 37.13 22.55
CA LEU A 342 5.62 36.20 21.45
C LEU A 342 6.69 35.09 21.39
N THR A 343 6.25 33.83 21.34
CA THR A 343 7.14 32.66 21.23
C THR A 343 6.75 31.72 20.10
N ILE A 344 7.60 30.73 19.82
CA ILE A 344 7.26 29.65 18.89
C ILE A 344 6.01 28.83 19.31
N ALA A 345 5.63 28.85 20.59
CA ALA A 345 4.41 28.21 21.05
C ALA A 345 3.15 28.93 20.56
N ASP A 346 3.15 30.27 20.51
CA ASP A 346 2.04 31.04 19.96
C ASP A 346 1.82 30.75 18.48
N LEU A 347 2.91 30.62 17.71
CA LEU A 347 2.86 30.31 16.29
C LEU A 347 2.28 28.91 16.04
N ALA A 348 2.69 27.92 16.84
CA ALA A 348 2.16 26.56 16.76
C ALA A 348 0.66 26.51 17.10
N ILE A 349 0.25 27.17 18.19
CA ILE A 349 -1.14 27.19 18.65
C ILE A 349 -2.03 28.03 17.71
N LEU A 350 -1.51 29.09 17.09
CA LEU A 350 -2.25 29.87 16.09
C LEU A 350 -2.70 28.97 14.92
N ALA A 351 -1.81 28.11 14.41
CA ALA A 351 -2.16 27.16 13.36
C ALA A 351 -3.29 26.23 13.82
N THR A 352 -3.19 25.66 15.02
CA THR A 352 -4.23 24.80 15.60
C THR A 352 -5.57 25.54 15.77
N ILE A 353 -5.61 26.69 16.46
CA ILE A 353 -6.84 27.43 16.77
C ILE A 353 -7.51 28.02 15.54
N SER A 354 -6.74 28.44 14.52
CA SER A 354 -7.34 28.85 13.26
C SER A 354 -8.09 27.70 12.58
N THR A 355 -7.66 26.45 12.80
CA THR A 355 -8.37 25.26 12.31
C THR A 355 -9.70 25.05 13.04
N TYR A 356 -9.74 25.30 14.35
CA TYR A 356 -10.99 25.30 15.13
C TYR A 356 -12.00 26.35 14.62
N ASP A 357 -11.52 27.57 14.36
CA ASP A 357 -12.32 28.69 13.83
C ASP A 357 -13.02 28.30 12.52
N VAL A 358 -12.28 27.77 11.54
CA VAL A 358 -12.89 27.36 10.26
C VAL A 358 -13.77 26.12 10.35
N ALA A 359 -13.54 25.26 11.35
CA ALA A 359 -14.40 24.11 11.65
C ALA A 359 -15.72 24.53 12.34
N GLY A 360 -15.91 25.83 12.58
CA GLY A 360 -17.11 26.40 13.19
C GLY A 360 -17.17 26.28 14.71
N PHE A 361 -16.03 26.06 15.37
CA PHE A 361 -15.98 26.06 16.83
C PHE A 361 -16.18 27.47 17.38
N ASP A 362 -17.09 27.60 18.36
CA ASP A 362 -17.47 28.87 18.96
C ASP A 362 -16.42 29.38 19.97
N LEU A 363 -15.40 30.06 19.44
CA LEU A 363 -14.31 30.65 20.24
C LEU A 363 -14.81 31.74 21.21
N ALA A 364 -15.92 32.42 20.90
CA ALA A 364 -16.42 33.56 21.68
C ALA A 364 -16.80 33.21 23.13
N LYS A 365 -16.97 31.92 23.44
CA LYS A 365 -17.17 31.42 24.81
C LYS A 365 -15.93 31.51 25.70
N TYR A 366 -14.76 31.74 25.10
CA TYR A 366 -13.47 31.72 25.76
C TYR A 366 -12.82 33.10 25.62
N ALA A 367 -13.08 33.98 26.59
CA ALA A 367 -12.74 35.41 26.48
C ALA A 367 -11.24 35.67 26.30
N HIS A 368 -10.38 34.99 27.06
CA HIS A 368 -8.93 35.16 26.97
C HIS A 368 -8.38 34.59 25.66
N LEU A 369 -8.89 33.43 25.24
CA LEU A 369 -8.55 32.83 23.94
C LEU A 369 -8.96 33.72 22.76
N THR A 370 -10.17 34.29 22.81
CA THR A 370 -10.67 35.17 21.75
C THR A 370 -9.81 36.42 21.64
N ALA A 371 -9.51 37.08 22.76
CA ALA A 371 -8.64 38.25 22.80
C ALA A 371 -7.24 37.95 22.26
N TRP A 372 -6.64 36.83 22.68
CA TRP A 372 -5.35 36.39 22.15
C TRP A 372 -5.41 36.09 20.65
N TYR A 373 -6.42 35.36 20.17
CA TYR A 373 -6.56 34.96 18.76
C TYR A 373 -6.75 36.17 17.84
N GLU A 374 -7.51 37.17 18.27
CA GLU A 374 -7.66 38.45 17.54
C GLU A 374 -6.36 39.26 17.47
N ASN A 375 -5.52 39.17 18.50
CA ASN A 375 -4.24 39.87 18.54
C ASN A 375 -3.18 39.14 17.68
N ILE A 376 -2.99 37.85 17.92
CA ILE A 376 -1.92 37.05 17.30
C ILE A 376 -2.07 36.96 15.77
N ARG A 377 -3.29 36.97 15.23
CA ARG A 377 -3.53 37.00 13.77
C ARG A 377 -3.02 38.28 13.10
N LYS A 378 -2.83 39.36 13.86
CA LYS A 378 -2.31 40.63 13.36
C LYS A 378 -0.79 40.74 13.57
N GLU A 379 -0.30 40.22 14.69
CA GLU A 379 1.09 40.39 15.12
C GLU A 379 2.03 39.26 14.64
N ALA A 380 1.53 38.03 14.46
CA ALA A 380 2.37 36.88 14.16
C ALA A 380 3.07 37.03 12.79
N PRO A 381 4.41 36.92 12.75
CA PRO A 381 5.14 36.85 11.49
C PRO A 381 4.64 35.67 10.65
N GLY A 382 4.13 35.96 9.45
CA GLY A 382 3.57 34.93 8.56
C GLY A 382 2.10 34.58 8.79
N ALA A 383 1.34 35.35 9.59
CA ALA A 383 -0.10 35.14 9.79
C ALA A 383 -0.90 35.03 8.46
N ALA A 384 -0.50 35.78 7.43
CA ALA A 384 -1.10 35.70 6.10
C ALA A 384 -0.92 34.33 5.42
N ILE A 385 0.20 33.64 5.68
CA ILE A 385 0.47 32.29 5.16
C ILE A 385 -0.50 31.29 5.80
N ASN A 386 -0.65 31.36 7.13
CA ASN A 386 -1.60 30.54 7.87
C ASN A 386 -3.04 30.79 7.43
N GLN A 387 -3.41 32.07 7.25
CA GLN A 387 -4.74 32.47 6.79
C GLN A 387 -5.10 31.89 5.41
N ALA A 388 -4.16 31.94 4.46
CA ALA A 388 -4.38 31.35 3.13
C ALA A 388 -4.60 29.83 3.19
N GLY A 389 -3.81 29.12 4.01
CA GLY A 389 -3.96 27.66 4.19
C GLY A 389 -5.29 27.28 4.83
N ILE A 390 -5.75 28.05 5.82
CA ILE A 390 -6.98 27.71 6.53
C ILE A 390 -8.26 28.01 5.72
N GLU A 391 -8.23 29.00 4.83
CA GLU A 391 -9.31 29.26 3.88
C GLU A 391 -9.50 28.12 2.88
N GLU A 392 -8.43 27.42 2.53
CA GLU A 392 -8.50 26.20 1.73
C GLU A 392 -9.09 25.04 2.54
N PHE A 393 -8.61 24.86 3.78
CA PHE A 393 -9.08 23.80 4.67
C PHE A 393 -10.57 23.91 5.01
N LYS A 394 -11.11 25.13 5.09
CA LYS A 394 -12.55 25.39 5.34
C LYS A 394 -13.48 24.64 4.37
N LYS A 395 -13.04 24.38 3.14
CA LYS A 395 -13.85 23.71 2.10
C LYS A 395 -14.22 22.27 2.45
N TYR A 396 -13.45 21.60 3.31
CA TYR A 396 -13.70 20.21 3.71
C TYR A 396 -14.92 20.03 4.64
N PHE A 397 -15.47 21.12 5.18
CA PHE A 397 -16.60 21.07 6.13
C PHE A 397 -18.00 21.20 5.47
N GLU A 398 -18.10 21.21 4.13
CA GLU A 398 -19.32 21.67 3.42
C GLU A 398 -20.15 20.63 2.59
N LYS A 399 -19.95 19.27 2.59
CA LYS A 399 -20.89 18.27 1.94
C LYS A 399 -20.65 16.74 2.20
N SER A 400 -21.72 15.90 2.17
CA SER A 400 -21.86 14.42 2.53
C SER A 400 -22.38 13.53 1.35
N PRO A 401 -22.83 12.22 1.42
CA PRO A 401 -22.36 10.85 1.87
C PRO A 401 -22.34 9.75 0.72
N PHE A 402 -21.79 8.51 0.80
CA PHE A 402 -22.39 7.14 1.10
C PHE A 402 -21.35 6.00 0.74
N VAL A 403 -21.07 4.95 1.55
CA VAL A 403 -21.49 3.50 1.68
C VAL A 403 -20.62 2.41 0.98
N ASP A 404 -20.39 1.34 1.76
CA ASP A 404 -19.35 0.29 1.79
C ASP A 404 -19.87 -1.10 1.39
N PHE A 405 -19.06 -1.90 0.65
CA PHE A 405 -19.05 -3.37 0.68
C PHE A 405 -17.68 -3.91 0.24
N SER A 406 -16.98 -4.70 1.09
CA SER A 406 -15.82 -5.49 0.66
C SER A 406 -15.67 -6.82 1.43
N SER A 407 -15.36 -7.89 0.70
CA SER A 407 -14.34 -8.88 1.05
C SER A 407 -14.23 -9.94 -0.04
N CYS A 408 -13.02 -10.21 -0.54
CA CYS A 408 -12.45 -11.58 -0.68
C CYS A 408 -11.15 -11.68 -1.53
N LEU A 409 -10.17 -12.40 -0.98
CA LEU A 409 -9.29 -13.45 -1.57
C LEU A 409 -7.78 -13.20 -1.87
N THR A 410 -7.05 -14.30 -1.62
CA THR A 410 -5.60 -14.63 -1.71
C THR A 410 -5.30 -15.55 -2.94
N PRO A 411 -4.04 -15.89 -3.30
CA PRO A 411 -3.60 -15.98 -4.69
C PRO A 411 -3.27 -17.40 -5.18
N VAL A 412 -3.26 -17.56 -6.51
CA VAL A 412 -2.86 -18.76 -7.28
C VAL A 412 -1.71 -18.36 -8.22
N LEU A 413 -0.82 -19.30 -8.57
CA LEU A 413 0.42 -19.10 -9.37
C LEU A 413 0.28 -18.47 -10.78
N ASN A 414 -0.93 -18.33 -11.31
CA ASN A 414 -1.27 -17.48 -12.47
C ASN A 414 -2.73 -17.04 -12.28
N PRO A 415 -2.99 -16.08 -11.39
CA PRO A 415 -4.35 -15.75 -10.96
C PRO A 415 -5.16 -15.03 -12.05
N GLN A 416 -4.50 -14.57 -13.11
CA GLN A 416 -5.12 -13.84 -14.22
C GLN A 416 -5.44 -14.73 -15.43
N HIS A 417 -4.98 -16.00 -15.47
CA HIS A 417 -5.08 -16.87 -16.65
C HIS A 417 -4.52 -16.22 -17.94
N CYS A 418 -3.54 -15.33 -17.80
CA CYS A 418 -2.98 -14.58 -18.93
C CYS A 418 -2.22 -15.50 -19.89
N VAL A 419 -2.41 -15.30 -21.19
CA VAL A 419 -1.68 -15.96 -22.26
C VAL A 419 -1.00 -14.90 -23.15
N PRO A 420 0.26 -15.09 -23.57
CA PRO A 420 1.11 -16.25 -23.31
C PRO A 420 1.68 -16.27 -21.88
N THR A 421 1.79 -17.48 -21.31
CA THR A 421 2.58 -17.74 -20.10
C THR A 421 3.71 -18.69 -20.48
N VAL A 422 4.96 -18.38 -20.10
CA VAL A 422 6.08 -19.31 -20.18
C VAL A 422 6.38 -19.86 -18.79
N VAL A 423 6.64 -21.17 -18.70
CA VAL A 423 7.12 -21.81 -17.47
C VAL A 423 8.47 -22.44 -17.75
N ASP A 424 9.48 -22.00 -17.02
CA ASP A 424 10.87 -22.40 -17.20
C ASP A 424 11.49 -22.84 -15.87
N ASN A 425 11.51 -24.16 -15.66
CA ASN A 425 12.00 -24.80 -14.44
C ASN A 425 11.30 -24.26 -13.17
N GLY A 426 9.96 -24.19 -13.20
CA GLY A 426 9.14 -23.70 -12.09
C GLY A 426 9.02 -22.18 -11.98
N PHE A 427 9.76 -21.41 -12.77
CA PHE A 427 9.58 -19.96 -12.91
C PHE A 427 8.54 -19.67 -13.99
N ALA A 428 7.41 -19.08 -13.61
CA ALA A 428 6.35 -18.68 -14.53
C ALA A 428 6.43 -17.17 -14.81
N LEU A 429 6.28 -16.79 -16.07
CA LEU A 429 6.27 -15.40 -16.52
C LEU A 429 5.15 -15.23 -17.55
N TRP A 430 4.33 -14.19 -17.38
CA TRP A 430 3.17 -13.90 -18.23
C TRP A 430 3.11 -12.41 -18.52
N GLU A 431 3.73 -12.01 -19.63
CA GLU A 431 3.60 -10.72 -20.32
C GLU A 431 4.42 -10.89 -21.62
N SER A 432 3.81 -10.74 -22.79
CA SER A 432 4.43 -11.20 -24.06
C SER A 432 5.80 -10.57 -24.34
N ARG A 433 5.95 -9.26 -24.09
CA ARG A 433 7.22 -8.54 -24.31
C ARG A 433 8.25 -8.80 -23.21
N ALA A 434 7.83 -9.03 -21.96
CA ALA A 434 8.74 -9.47 -20.90
C ALA A 434 9.26 -10.89 -21.17
N ILE A 435 8.40 -11.78 -21.70
CA ILE A 435 8.79 -13.13 -22.13
C ILE A 435 9.81 -13.06 -23.27
N MET A 436 9.60 -12.19 -24.26
CA MET A 436 10.55 -11.98 -25.36
C MET A 436 11.93 -11.55 -24.84
N CYS A 437 11.97 -10.55 -23.94
CA CYS A 437 13.22 -10.11 -23.30
C CYS A 437 13.89 -11.27 -22.53
N TYR A 438 13.13 -11.98 -21.69
CA TYR A 438 13.62 -13.11 -20.90
C TYR A 438 14.25 -14.22 -21.76
N LEU A 439 13.57 -14.62 -22.84
CA LEU A 439 14.04 -15.69 -23.71
C LEU A 439 15.34 -15.31 -24.42
N VAL A 440 15.45 -14.07 -24.90
CA VAL A 440 16.68 -13.58 -25.54
C VAL A 440 17.81 -13.47 -24.53
N GLU A 441 17.58 -12.91 -23.34
CA GLU A 441 18.63 -12.77 -22.34
C GLU A 441 19.12 -14.11 -21.78
N LYS A 442 18.21 -15.08 -21.61
CA LYS A 442 18.55 -16.39 -21.05
C LYS A 442 19.13 -17.36 -22.08
N TYR A 443 18.60 -17.38 -23.30
CA TYR A 443 18.91 -18.39 -24.31
C TYR A 443 19.57 -17.83 -25.57
N GLY A 444 19.60 -16.50 -25.73
CA GLY A 444 20.30 -15.83 -26.82
C GLY A 444 21.80 -16.10 -26.72
N LYS A 445 22.35 -16.87 -27.66
CA LYS A 445 23.79 -17.09 -27.74
C LYS A 445 24.49 -15.76 -28.06
N SER A 446 25.61 -15.49 -27.39
CA SER A 446 26.45 -14.28 -27.51
C SER A 446 26.99 -13.95 -28.92
N ALA A 447 26.65 -14.73 -29.94
CA ALA A 447 26.92 -14.41 -31.34
C ALA A 447 25.94 -13.37 -31.92
N ASN A 448 24.77 -13.15 -31.29
CA ASN A 448 23.69 -12.28 -31.77
C ASN A 448 23.36 -11.16 -30.75
N ASP A 449 24.28 -10.25 -30.49
CA ASP A 449 24.02 -8.98 -29.75
C ASP A 449 23.06 -8.02 -30.51
N SER A 450 22.20 -8.58 -31.38
CA SER A 450 21.31 -7.88 -32.31
C SER A 450 19.88 -7.78 -31.77
N LEU A 451 19.31 -8.89 -31.28
CA LEU A 451 17.89 -8.92 -30.92
C LEU A 451 17.54 -8.03 -29.73
N TYR A 452 18.41 -8.01 -28.72
CA TYR A 452 18.30 -7.13 -27.55
C TYR A 452 19.70 -6.63 -27.18
N PRO A 453 20.13 -5.49 -27.76
CA PRO A 453 21.54 -5.08 -27.77
C PRO A 453 22.05 -4.73 -26.38
N SER A 454 23.34 -4.94 -26.12
CA SER A 454 24.03 -4.54 -24.87
C SER A 454 24.29 -3.03 -24.76
N ASP A 455 24.38 -2.32 -25.90
CA ASP A 455 24.56 -0.87 -25.94
C ASP A 455 23.32 -0.12 -25.39
N PRO A 456 23.48 0.75 -24.37
CA PRO A 456 22.35 1.40 -23.70
C PRO A 456 21.48 2.27 -24.62
N GLN A 457 22.06 2.99 -25.58
CA GLN A 457 21.27 3.84 -26.49
C GLN A 457 20.47 2.98 -27.48
N ARG A 458 21.10 1.97 -28.08
CA ARG A 458 20.39 1.02 -28.97
C ARG A 458 19.31 0.27 -28.22
N ARG A 459 19.58 -0.18 -26.99
CA ARG A 459 18.59 -0.85 -26.14
C ARG A 459 17.45 0.08 -25.76
N ALA A 460 17.74 1.35 -25.46
CA ALA A 460 16.73 2.35 -25.17
C ALA A 460 15.77 2.56 -26.36
N ILE A 461 16.28 2.57 -27.60
CA ILE A 461 15.42 2.67 -28.80
C ILE A 461 14.58 1.39 -28.97
N VAL A 462 15.16 0.19 -28.79
CA VAL A 462 14.40 -1.07 -28.83
C VAL A 462 13.28 -1.07 -27.78
N ASN A 463 13.58 -0.70 -26.54
CA ASN A 463 12.60 -0.59 -25.46
C ASN A 463 11.53 0.46 -25.76
N GLN A 464 11.92 1.63 -26.29
CA GLN A 464 10.98 2.66 -26.74
C GLN A 464 9.98 2.10 -27.75
N ARG A 465 10.43 1.30 -28.72
CA ARG A 465 9.54 0.66 -29.71
C ARG A 465 8.65 -0.43 -29.10
N LEU A 466 9.15 -1.22 -28.15
CA LEU A 466 8.36 -2.22 -27.42
C LEU A 466 7.25 -1.56 -26.58
N TYR A 467 7.54 -0.45 -25.90
CA TYR A 467 6.55 0.33 -25.14
C TYR A 467 5.57 1.08 -26.05
N PHE A 468 6.03 1.63 -27.17
CA PHE A 468 5.15 2.19 -28.20
C PHE A 468 4.16 1.14 -28.73
N ASP A 469 4.65 -0.06 -29.07
CA ASP A 469 3.80 -1.12 -29.59
C ASP A 469 2.76 -1.57 -28.55
N MET A 470 3.16 -1.86 -27.30
CA MET A 470 2.19 -2.28 -26.27
C MET A 470 1.26 -1.15 -25.81
N GLY A 471 1.80 0.02 -25.51
CA GLY A 471 1.06 1.13 -24.87
C GLY A 471 0.32 2.03 -25.85
N THR A 472 0.66 1.97 -27.14
CA THR A 472 0.00 2.76 -28.19
C THR A 472 -0.58 1.86 -29.27
N LEU A 473 0.24 1.17 -30.07
CA LEU A 473 -0.23 0.51 -31.30
C LEU A 473 -1.24 -0.62 -31.01
N TYR A 474 -0.83 -1.63 -30.26
CA TYR A 474 -1.66 -2.78 -29.87
C TYR A 474 -2.82 -2.35 -28.97
N GLN A 475 -2.61 -1.36 -28.10
CA GLN A 475 -3.68 -0.80 -27.28
C GLN A 475 -4.80 -0.19 -28.14
N ARG A 476 -4.49 0.61 -29.17
CA ARG A 476 -5.52 1.18 -30.07
C ARG A 476 -6.33 0.11 -30.78
N PHE A 477 -5.68 -0.99 -31.15
CA PHE A 477 -6.38 -2.15 -31.70
C PHE A 477 -7.33 -2.77 -30.67
N GLY A 478 -6.86 -3.00 -29.44
CA GLY A 478 -7.69 -3.49 -28.35
C GLY A 478 -8.88 -2.58 -28.05
N ASP A 479 -8.66 -1.27 -27.91
CA ASP A 479 -9.68 -0.23 -27.65
C ASP A 479 -10.82 -0.25 -28.67
N TYR A 480 -10.54 -0.65 -29.91
CA TYR A 480 -11.54 -0.78 -30.97
C TYR A 480 -12.14 -2.19 -31.01
N TYR A 481 -11.33 -3.23 -31.20
CA TYR A 481 -11.81 -4.58 -31.51
C TYR A 481 -12.32 -5.34 -30.27
N TYR A 482 -11.69 -5.20 -29.10
CA TYR A 482 -12.03 -6.02 -27.92
C TYR A 482 -13.43 -5.76 -27.35
N PRO A 483 -13.92 -4.52 -27.24
CA PRO A 483 -15.32 -4.28 -26.85
C PRO A 483 -16.31 -4.94 -27.82
N GLN A 484 -16.00 -4.97 -29.12
CA GLN A 484 -16.87 -5.61 -30.13
C GLN A 484 -16.90 -7.14 -29.94
N ILE A 485 -15.74 -7.72 -29.66
CA ILE A 485 -15.55 -9.18 -29.55
C ILE A 485 -16.08 -9.72 -28.22
N PHE A 486 -15.70 -9.09 -27.11
CA PHE A 486 -15.95 -9.62 -25.76
C PHE A 486 -17.20 -9.04 -25.12
N GLU A 487 -17.62 -7.84 -25.52
CA GLU A 487 -18.76 -7.13 -24.92
C GLU A 487 -19.93 -6.97 -25.91
N GLY A 488 -19.73 -7.29 -27.19
CA GLY A 488 -20.74 -7.09 -28.24
C GLY A 488 -21.06 -5.62 -28.51
N ALA A 489 -20.15 -4.71 -28.14
CA ALA A 489 -20.32 -3.27 -28.35
C ALA A 489 -20.37 -2.93 -29.85
N PRO A 490 -21.12 -1.88 -30.26
CA PRO A 490 -21.08 -1.41 -31.64
C PRO A 490 -19.70 -0.86 -32.01
N ALA A 491 -19.36 -0.91 -33.29
CA ALA A 491 -18.14 -0.31 -33.82
C ALA A 491 -18.06 1.18 -33.44
N ASN A 492 -16.88 1.61 -32.97
CA ASN A 492 -16.63 2.99 -32.55
C ASN A 492 -15.67 3.67 -33.52
N GLU A 493 -16.20 4.57 -34.37
CA GLU A 493 -15.42 5.28 -35.38
C GLU A 493 -14.27 6.11 -34.80
N ALA A 494 -14.44 6.68 -33.60
CA ALA A 494 -13.39 7.46 -32.95
C ALA A 494 -12.23 6.58 -32.48
N ASN A 495 -12.51 5.38 -31.97
CA ASN A 495 -11.46 4.42 -31.63
C ASN A 495 -10.81 3.82 -32.88
N PHE A 496 -11.59 3.62 -33.96
CA PHE A 496 -11.04 3.18 -35.26
C PHE A 496 -10.04 4.20 -35.84
N ALA A 497 -10.37 5.50 -35.78
CA ALA A 497 -9.51 6.57 -36.27
C ALA A 497 -8.15 6.61 -35.55
N LYS A 498 -8.12 6.33 -34.24
CA LYS A 498 -6.88 6.28 -33.43
C LYS A 498 -5.92 5.17 -33.87
N ILE A 499 -6.42 4.07 -34.46
CA ILE A 499 -5.54 3.06 -35.07
C ILE A 499 -4.75 3.69 -36.22
N GLY A 500 -5.42 4.51 -37.04
CA GLY A 500 -4.78 5.23 -38.13
C GLY A 500 -3.73 6.23 -37.66
N GLU A 501 -3.99 6.95 -36.56
CA GLU A 501 -3.00 7.86 -35.94
C GLU A 501 -1.73 7.10 -35.51
N ALA A 502 -1.88 5.93 -34.87
CA ALA A 502 -0.76 5.09 -34.46
C ALA A 502 0.05 4.56 -35.66
N LEU A 503 -0.65 4.17 -36.75
CA LEU A 503 -0.01 3.70 -37.99
C LEU A 503 0.69 4.82 -38.76
N ALA A 504 0.13 6.03 -38.78
CA ALA A 504 0.78 7.21 -39.36
C ALA A 504 2.12 7.51 -38.66
N PHE A 505 2.14 7.32 -37.35
CA PHE A 505 3.34 7.50 -36.56
C PHE A 505 4.36 6.37 -36.78
N LEU A 506 3.92 5.10 -36.78
CA LEU A 506 4.78 3.98 -37.17
C LEU A 506 5.36 4.15 -38.58
N ASN A 507 4.58 4.70 -39.51
CA ASN A 507 5.03 5.02 -40.86
C ASN A 507 6.18 6.02 -40.86
N THR A 508 6.19 6.96 -39.91
CA THR A 508 7.28 7.92 -39.74
C THR A 508 8.55 7.25 -39.21
N PHE A 509 8.44 6.27 -38.32
CA PHE A 509 9.59 5.49 -37.83
C PHE A 509 10.26 4.65 -38.92
N LEU A 510 9.49 4.26 -39.94
CA LEU A 510 9.94 3.38 -41.01
C LEU A 510 10.38 4.13 -42.27
N ASP A 511 10.24 5.45 -42.31
CA ASP A 511 10.70 6.27 -43.43
C ASP A 511 12.23 6.20 -43.53
N GLY A 512 12.72 5.58 -44.61
CA GLY A 512 14.15 5.37 -44.87
C GLY A 512 14.82 4.30 -43.99
N GLU A 513 14.10 3.64 -43.10
CA GLU A 513 14.64 2.67 -42.14
C GLU A 513 14.30 1.23 -42.53
N ARG A 514 15.27 0.32 -42.36
CA ARG A 514 15.07 -1.12 -42.62
C ARG A 514 14.37 -1.84 -41.46
N PHE A 515 14.62 -1.39 -40.24
CA PHE A 515 14.13 -1.99 -39.00
C PHE A 515 13.43 -0.94 -38.15
N VAL A 516 12.44 -1.34 -37.36
CA VAL A 516 11.56 -0.41 -36.63
C VAL A 516 12.29 0.38 -35.53
N ALA A 517 13.38 -0.17 -35.00
CA ALA A 517 14.28 0.52 -34.06
C ALA A 517 15.36 1.37 -34.77
N GLY A 518 15.35 1.45 -36.10
CA GLY A 518 16.32 2.15 -36.92
C GLY A 518 17.70 1.48 -37.01
N GLY A 519 18.53 1.95 -37.95
CA GLY A 519 19.89 1.46 -38.15
C GLY A 519 19.99 0.07 -38.79
N ASN A 520 21.11 -0.62 -38.56
CA ASN A 520 21.45 -1.87 -39.28
C ASN A 520 21.05 -3.17 -38.57
N GLY A 521 20.37 -3.10 -37.41
CA GLY A 521 20.16 -4.26 -36.53
C GLY A 521 18.71 -4.68 -36.40
N PHE A 522 18.42 -5.95 -36.72
CA PHE A 522 17.14 -6.60 -36.41
C PHE A 522 16.98 -6.84 -34.91
N SER A 523 15.81 -6.52 -34.35
CA SER A 523 15.57 -6.47 -32.91
C SER A 523 14.27 -7.15 -32.45
N LEU A 524 14.08 -7.28 -31.14
CA LEU A 524 12.82 -7.71 -30.52
C LEU A 524 11.65 -6.79 -30.89
N ALA A 525 11.91 -5.50 -31.14
CA ALA A 525 10.87 -4.55 -31.54
C ALA A 525 10.28 -4.91 -32.91
N ASP A 526 11.10 -5.37 -33.86
CA ASP A 526 10.65 -5.80 -35.19
C ASP A 526 9.71 -7.01 -35.09
N ILE A 527 10.07 -7.99 -34.25
CA ILE A 527 9.25 -9.17 -33.99
C ILE A 527 7.90 -8.77 -33.38
N SER A 528 7.93 -7.86 -32.40
CA SER A 528 6.74 -7.40 -31.68
C SER A 528 5.78 -6.67 -32.63
N VAL A 529 6.28 -5.68 -33.37
CA VAL A 529 5.44 -4.87 -34.29
C VAL A 529 4.92 -5.71 -35.45
N TYR A 530 5.73 -6.64 -35.98
CA TYR A 530 5.28 -7.55 -37.04
C TYR A 530 4.13 -8.45 -36.57
N ALA A 531 4.20 -8.95 -35.34
CA ALA A 531 3.12 -9.74 -34.75
C ALA A 531 1.82 -8.91 -34.66
N THR A 532 1.91 -7.69 -34.12
CA THR A 532 0.79 -6.74 -34.02
C THR A 532 0.16 -6.45 -35.39
N LEU A 533 0.95 -6.11 -36.41
CA LEU A 533 0.43 -5.82 -37.75
C LEU A 533 -0.20 -7.04 -38.44
N THR A 534 0.33 -8.24 -38.17
CA THR A 534 -0.30 -9.49 -38.65
C THR A 534 -1.68 -9.68 -38.05
N THR A 535 -1.87 -9.35 -36.77
CA THR A 535 -3.19 -9.36 -36.14
C THR A 535 -4.13 -8.34 -36.78
N PHE A 536 -3.65 -7.14 -37.12
CA PHE A 536 -4.46 -6.12 -37.78
C PHE A 536 -4.94 -6.59 -39.15
N GLU A 537 -4.03 -7.16 -39.95
CA GLU A 537 -4.36 -7.69 -41.28
C GLU A 537 -5.40 -8.81 -41.19
N VAL A 538 -5.21 -9.78 -40.28
CA VAL A 538 -6.15 -10.90 -40.12
C VAL A 538 -7.51 -10.46 -39.57
N ALA A 539 -7.54 -9.45 -38.71
CA ALA A 539 -8.76 -8.81 -38.22
C ALA A 539 -9.45 -7.92 -39.29
N GLY A 540 -8.87 -7.81 -40.49
CA GLY A 540 -9.44 -7.09 -41.62
C GLY A 540 -9.20 -5.58 -41.61
N TYR A 541 -8.24 -5.08 -40.84
CA TYR A 541 -7.84 -3.67 -40.90
C TYR A 541 -6.90 -3.43 -42.08
N GLU A 542 -7.30 -2.60 -43.04
CA GLU A 542 -6.43 -2.21 -44.14
C GLU A 542 -5.52 -1.04 -43.75
N PHE A 543 -4.21 -1.30 -43.74
CA PHE A 543 -3.16 -0.28 -43.53
C PHE A 543 -2.39 0.02 -44.84
N SER A 544 -3.00 -0.27 -46.00
CA SER A 544 -2.42 -0.08 -47.33
C SER A 544 -2.03 1.37 -47.65
N THR A 545 -2.63 2.33 -46.94
CA THR A 545 -2.37 3.78 -47.07
C THR A 545 -1.07 4.25 -46.41
N TYR A 546 -0.42 3.41 -45.61
CA TYR A 546 0.84 3.73 -44.93
C TYR A 546 2.00 3.04 -45.65
N GLU A 547 2.56 3.71 -46.66
CA GLU A 547 3.52 3.13 -47.62
C GLU A 547 4.71 2.43 -46.94
N HIS A 548 5.38 3.09 -46.00
CA HIS A 548 6.56 2.55 -45.33
C HIS A 548 6.19 1.37 -44.41
N VAL A 549 5.02 1.43 -43.76
CA VAL A 549 4.51 0.30 -42.95
C VAL A 549 4.30 -0.94 -43.82
N VAL A 550 3.64 -0.78 -44.97
CA VAL A 550 3.37 -1.91 -45.88
C VAL A 550 4.65 -2.47 -46.47
N GLN A 551 5.57 -1.61 -46.91
CA GLN A 551 6.87 -2.03 -47.44
C GLN A 551 7.66 -2.80 -46.39
N TRP A 552 7.76 -2.26 -45.17
CA TRP A 552 8.43 -2.91 -44.06
C TRP A 552 7.76 -4.24 -43.69
N TYR A 553 6.43 -4.27 -43.51
CA TYR A 553 5.68 -5.47 -43.13
C TYR A 553 5.90 -6.62 -44.12
N LYS A 554 5.85 -6.33 -45.42
CA LYS A 554 6.15 -7.31 -46.47
C LYS A 554 7.60 -7.80 -46.41
N SER A 555 8.55 -6.88 -46.21
CA SER A 555 9.97 -7.26 -46.10
C SER A 555 10.26 -8.15 -44.88
N MET A 556 9.53 -7.96 -43.78
CA MET A 556 9.68 -8.74 -42.55
C MET A 556 9.08 -10.13 -42.66
N ALA A 557 8.05 -10.34 -43.49
CA ALA A 557 7.40 -11.64 -43.66
C ALA A 557 8.37 -12.73 -44.14
N ASP A 558 9.31 -12.38 -45.01
CA ASP A 558 10.35 -13.30 -45.51
C ASP A 558 11.59 -13.35 -44.59
N PHE A 559 11.73 -12.38 -43.68
CA PHE A 559 12.92 -12.19 -42.89
C PHE A 559 12.80 -12.76 -41.46
N ILE A 560 11.63 -12.68 -40.82
CA ILE A 560 11.43 -13.08 -39.43
C ILE A 560 11.24 -14.60 -39.33
N PRO A 561 12.14 -15.32 -38.61
CA PRO A 561 11.94 -16.74 -38.34
C PRO A 561 10.66 -16.95 -37.53
N GLY A 562 9.70 -17.70 -38.08
CA GLY A 562 8.38 -17.93 -37.47
C GLY A 562 7.26 -17.01 -37.95
N ALA A 563 7.49 -16.16 -38.97
CA ALA A 563 6.46 -15.31 -39.57
C ALA A 563 5.23 -16.10 -40.06
N GLU A 564 5.43 -17.25 -40.70
CA GLU A 564 4.35 -18.15 -41.13
C GLU A 564 3.56 -18.72 -39.95
N THR A 565 4.26 -19.11 -38.87
CA THR A 565 3.64 -19.61 -37.65
C THR A 565 2.81 -18.54 -36.97
N ASN A 566 3.34 -17.31 -36.87
CA ASN A 566 2.61 -16.16 -36.34
C ASN A 566 1.33 -15.88 -37.14
N ARG A 567 1.42 -15.90 -38.48
CA ARG A 567 0.27 -15.75 -39.36
C ARG A 567 -0.76 -16.86 -39.14
N SER A 568 -0.32 -18.13 -39.09
CA SER A 568 -1.20 -19.27 -38.82
C SER A 568 -1.93 -19.14 -37.48
N TRP A 569 -1.26 -18.65 -36.43
CA TRP A 569 -1.90 -18.41 -35.13
C TRP A 569 -2.88 -17.24 -35.17
N ALA A 570 -2.53 -16.15 -35.85
CA ALA A 570 -3.46 -15.03 -36.04
C ALA A 570 -4.71 -15.49 -36.82
N GLU A 571 -4.54 -16.27 -37.88
CA GLU A 571 -5.64 -16.87 -38.67
C GLU A 571 -6.46 -17.87 -37.86
N ALA A 572 -5.82 -18.67 -36.99
CA ALA A 572 -6.52 -19.56 -36.06
C ALA A 572 -7.32 -18.78 -35.00
N ALA A 573 -6.96 -17.53 -34.71
CA ALA A 573 -7.71 -16.66 -33.83
C ALA A 573 -8.93 -16.01 -34.51
N ARG A 574 -9.04 -16.10 -35.86
CA ARG A 574 -10.15 -15.56 -36.66
C ARG A 574 -11.56 -15.91 -36.13
N PRO A 575 -11.83 -17.14 -35.66
CA PRO A 575 -13.14 -17.49 -35.08
C PRO A 575 -13.45 -16.80 -33.74
N PHE A 576 -12.46 -16.34 -32.97
CA PHE A 576 -12.72 -15.57 -31.75
C PHE A 576 -13.28 -14.19 -32.05
N PHE A 577 -12.99 -13.64 -33.24
CA PHE A 577 -13.66 -12.46 -33.75
C PHE A 577 -15.16 -12.74 -34.10
N ASP A 578 -15.61 -14.01 -34.05
CA ASP A 578 -16.94 -14.46 -34.49
C ASP A 578 -17.85 -15.17 -33.41
N LYS A 579 -17.62 -15.08 -32.07
CA LYS A 579 -18.44 -15.61 -30.90
C LYS A 579 -18.36 -17.11 -30.56
N LEU A 580 -18.13 -17.51 -29.28
CA LEU A 580 -18.10 -18.95 -28.88
C LEU A 580 -18.73 -19.44 -27.54
N ASN A 581 -18.90 -18.68 -26.44
CA ASN A 581 -19.63 -19.20 -25.25
C ASN A 581 -20.30 -18.10 -24.39
N PRO A 582 -21.61 -17.88 -24.51
CA PRO A 582 -22.35 -16.79 -23.85
C PRO A 582 -22.85 -17.09 -22.42
N GLN A 583 -22.62 -18.29 -21.85
CA GLN A 583 -23.21 -18.68 -20.54
C GLN A 583 -22.23 -18.67 -19.34
N HIS A 584 -20.93 -18.48 -19.58
CA HIS A 584 -19.90 -18.34 -18.53
C HIS A 584 -19.80 -19.50 -17.50
N CYS A 585 -20.24 -20.71 -17.85
CA CYS A 585 -20.14 -21.89 -16.98
C CYS A 585 -18.90 -22.74 -17.30
N ILE A 586 -18.28 -23.33 -16.26
CA ILE A 586 -17.25 -24.37 -16.38
C ILE A 586 -17.82 -25.74 -15.97
N PRO A 587 -17.42 -26.86 -16.61
CA PRO A 587 -16.45 -26.97 -17.69
C PRO A 587 -17.01 -26.58 -19.08
N THR A 588 -16.11 -26.18 -19.99
CA THR A 588 -16.36 -25.99 -21.44
C THR A 588 -15.36 -26.84 -22.23
N LEU A 589 -15.84 -27.61 -23.20
CA LEU A 589 -15.04 -28.36 -24.17
C LEU A 589 -14.97 -27.60 -25.49
N VAL A 590 -13.78 -27.52 -26.08
CA VAL A 590 -13.60 -27.08 -27.48
C VAL A 590 -12.93 -28.20 -28.25
N ASP A 591 -13.58 -28.67 -29.31
CA ASP A 591 -13.13 -29.79 -30.11
C ASP A 591 -13.19 -29.41 -31.60
N ASN A 592 -12.02 -29.15 -32.19
CA ASN A 592 -11.85 -28.74 -33.58
C ASN A 592 -12.78 -27.56 -33.99
N GLY A 593 -12.91 -26.57 -33.11
CA GLY A 593 -13.74 -25.38 -33.34
C GLY A 593 -15.21 -25.53 -32.92
N PHE A 594 -15.67 -26.71 -32.51
CA PHE A 594 -16.98 -26.89 -31.89
C PHE A 594 -16.87 -26.68 -30.37
N ALA A 595 -17.56 -25.67 -29.84
CA ALA A 595 -17.65 -25.43 -28.41
C ALA A 595 -18.93 -25.99 -27.80
N LEU A 596 -18.77 -26.70 -26.69
CA LEU A 596 -19.88 -27.26 -25.90
C LEU A 596 -19.61 -27.03 -24.41
N TRP A 597 -20.56 -26.42 -23.72
CA TRP A 597 -20.58 -26.26 -22.28
C TRP A 597 -21.71 -27.13 -21.68
N GLU A 598 -21.73 -27.25 -20.35
CA GLU A 598 -22.48 -28.26 -19.57
C GLU A 598 -21.77 -29.61 -19.46
N SER A 599 -21.31 -29.93 -18.25
CA SER A 599 -20.52 -31.14 -17.93
C SER A 599 -21.14 -32.47 -18.38
N ARG A 600 -22.48 -32.61 -18.35
CA ARG A 600 -23.17 -33.84 -18.77
C ARG A 600 -23.36 -33.88 -20.30
N ALA A 601 -23.55 -32.73 -20.94
CA ALA A 601 -23.56 -32.63 -22.41
C ALA A 601 -22.17 -32.93 -23.00
N ILE A 602 -21.11 -32.42 -22.36
CA ILE A 602 -19.71 -32.72 -22.72
C ILE A 602 -19.43 -34.22 -22.62
N GLN A 603 -19.85 -34.88 -21.55
CA GLN A 603 -19.67 -36.34 -21.39
C GLN A 603 -20.37 -37.14 -22.49
N ILE A 604 -21.62 -36.79 -22.82
CA ILE A 604 -22.36 -37.42 -23.92
C ILE A 604 -21.61 -37.21 -25.23
N TYR A 605 -21.21 -35.97 -25.54
CA TYR A 605 -20.48 -35.64 -26.77
C TYR A 605 -19.17 -36.41 -26.90
N LEU A 606 -18.37 -36.48 -25.83
CA LEU A 606 -17.08 -37.17 -25.84
C LEU A 606 -17.25 -38.67 -26.09
N VAL A 607 -18.26 -39.31 -25.49
CA VAL A 607 -18.50 -40.75 -25.70
C VAL A 607 -19.12 -41.02 -27.07
N GLU A 608 -20.03 -40.17 -27.55
CA GLU A 608 -20.62 -40.34 -28.88
C GLU A 608 -19.59 -40.15 -29.99
N LYS A 609 -18.63 -39.24 -29.81
CA LYS A 609 -17.61 -38.93 -30.82
C LYS A 609 -16.36 -39.80 -30.72
N TYR A 610 -15.90 -40.10 -29.50
CA TYR A 610 -14.61 -40.76 -29.26
C TYR A 610 -14.71 -42.09 -28.53
N GLY A 611 -15.91 -42.50 -28.13
CA GLY A 611 -16.14 -43.82 -27.54
C GLY A 611 -15.67 -44.93 -28.48
N LYS A 612 -14.85 -45.85 -27.93
CA LYS A 612 -14.36 -47.02 -28.70
C LYS A 612 -15.48 -48.02 -29.00
N ASP A 613 -16.47 -48.06 -28.14
CA ASP A 613 -17.69 -48.85 -28.24
C ASP A 613 -18.86 -48.06 -27.61
N ASP A 614 -20.07 -48.62 -27.62
CA ASP A 614 -21.25 -47.99 -27.04
C ASP A 614 -21.48 -48.35 -25.57
N LYS A 615 -20.52 -48.96 -24.87
CA LYS A 615 -20.74 -49.40 -23.47
C LYS A 615 -20.99 -48.24 -22.52
N LEU A 616 -20.23 -47.15 -22.66
CA LEU A 616 -20.36 -45.98 -21.79
C LEU A 616 -21.65 -45.17 -22.06
N TYR A 617 -22.19 -45.27 -23.28
CA TYR A 617 -23.45 -44.64 -23.70
C TYR A 617 -24.19 -45.51 -24.73
N PRO A 618 -25.00 -46.50 -24.28
CA PRO A 618 -25.60 -47.53 -25.14
C PRO A 618 -26.43 -46.96 -26.28
N LYS A 619 -26.42 -47.62 -27.44
CA LYS A 619 -27.31 -47.28 -28.57
C LYS A 619 -28.72 -47.80 -28.41
N ASP A 620 -28.92 -48.82 -27.58
CA ASP A 620 -30.26 -49.31 -27.25
C ASP A 620 -31.09 -48.17 -26.60
N PRO A 621 -32.24 -47.80 -27.18
CA PRO A 621 -33.01 -46.66 -26.71
C PRO A 621 -33.47 -46.76 -25.26
N GLN A 622 -33.79 -47.98 -24.79
CA GLN A 622 -34.27 -48.18 -23.42
C GLN A 622 -33.12 -48.03 -22.42
N LYS A 623 -31.97 -48.68 -22.68
CA LYS A 623 -30.77 -48.53 -21.84
C LYS A 623 -30.28 -47.08 -21.82
N ARG A 624 -30.25 -46.41 -22.96
CA ARG A 624 -29.88 -44.99 -23.07
C ARG A 624 -30.81 -44.08 -22.28
N ALA A 625 -32.11 -44.34 -22.32
CA ALA A 625 -33.09 -43.57 -21.55
C ALA A 625 -32.82 -43.67 -20.04
N VAL A 626 -32.42 -44.85 -19.55
CA VAL A 626 -32.01 -45.04 -18.15
C VAL A 626 -30.73 -44.25 -17.84
N VAL A 627 -29.71 -44.29 -18.70
CA VAL A 627 -28.47 -43.49 -18.51
C VAL A 627 -28.78 -41.99 -18.44
N ASN A 628 -29.58 -41.46 -19.37
CA ASN A 628 -30.00 -40.07 -19.38
C ASN A 628 -30.77 -39.71 -18.10
N GLN A 629 -31.70 -40.58 -17.67
CA GLN A 629 -32.45 -40.38 -16.43
C GLN A 629 -31.52 -40.21 -15.23
N ARG A 630 -30.43 -40.98 -15.14
CA ARG A 630 -29.45 -40.89 -14.06
C ARG A 630 -28.59 -39.63 -14.12
N LEU A 631 -28.19 -39.18 -15.33
CA LEU A 631 -27.48 -37.91 -15.50
C LEU A 631 -28.32 -36.70 -15.06
N PHE A 632 -29.61 -36.67 -15.43
CA PHE A 632 -30.51 -35.61 -15.02
C PHE A 632 -30.88 -35.68 -13.53
N PHE A 633 -31.00 -36.89 -12.98
CA PHE A 633 -31.17 -37.09 -11.55
C PHE A 633 -29.97 -36.55 -10.75
N ASP A 634 -28.75 -36.81 -11.22
CA ASP A 634 -27.53 -36.30 -10.58
C ASP A 634 -27.53 -34.76 -10.55
N MET A 635 -27.74 -34.11 -11.70
CA MET A 635 -27.75 -32.65 -11.82
C MET A 635 -28.90 -31.99 -11.04
N GLY A 636 -30.13 -32.46 -11.23
CA GLY A 636 -31.34 -31.79 -10.73
C GLY A 636 -31.81 -32.25 -9.36
N THR A 637 -31.22 -33.30 -8.79
CA THR A 637 -31.65 -33.84 -7.49
C THR A 637 -30.48 -34.16 -6.57
N LEU A 638 -29.52 -34.99 -6.98
CA LEU A 638 -28.45 -35.43 -6.08
C LEU A 638 -27.50 -34.27 -5.74
N TYR A 639 -26.82 -33.70 -6.73
CA TYR A 639 -25.87 -32.60 -6.54
C TYR A 639 -26.56 -31.34 -5.98
N GLN A 640 -27.75 -31.01 -6.48
CA GLN A 640 -28.50 -29.84 -5.99
C GLN A 640 -28.77 -29.94 -4.48
N ARG A 641 -29.22 -31.10 -3.98
CA ARG A 641 -29.53 -31.27 -2.55
C ARG A 641 -28.29 -31.32 -1.66
N PHE A 642 -27.13 -31.71 -2.20
CA PHE A 642 -25.85 -31.50 -1.52
C PHE A 642 -25.60 -30.01 -1.28
N GLY A 643 -25.71 -29.22 -2.35
CA GLY A 643 -25.50 -27.77 -2.32
C GLY A 643 -26.47 -27.09 -1.36
N ASP A 644 -27.77 -27.38 -1.48
CA ASP A 644 -28.82 -26.79 -0.62
C ASP A 644 -28.60 -27.04 0.88
N TYR A 645 -27.95 -28.14 1.24
CA TYR A 645 -27.61 -28.44 2.62
C TYR A 645 -26.25 -27.84 3.02
N HIS A 646 -25.16 -28.15 2.31
CA HIS A 646 -23.81 -27.82 2.74
C HIS A 646 -23.37 -26.39 2.39
N TYR A 647 -23.77 -25.82 1.26
CA TYR A 647 -23.28 -24.51 0.83
C TYR A 647 -23.71 -23.34 1.73
N PRO A 648 -24.94 -23.28 2.26
CA PRO A 648 -25.29 -22.27 3.27
C PRO A 648 -24.43 -22.38 4.54
N GLN A 649 -24.02 -23.60 4.91
CA GLN A 649 -23.16 -23.83 6.08
C GLN A 649 -21.71 -23.41 5.80
N ILE A 650 -21.19 -23.76 4.63
CA ILE A 650 -19.80 -23.49 4.23
C ILE A 650 -19.59 -22.01 3.90
N PHE A 651 -20.44 -21.42 3.06
CA PHE A 651 -20.22 -20.08 2.50
C PHE A 651 -20.95 -18.98 3.26
N ALA A 652 -22.10 -19.30 3.88
CA ALA A 652 -22.89 -18.33 4.64
C ALA A 652 -22.86 -18.58 6.16
N LYS A 653 -22.11 -19.58 6.64
CA LYS A 653 -21.97 -19.95 8.06
C LYS A 653 -23.31 -20.16 8.78
N GLN A 654 -24.34 -20.56 8.04
CA GLN A 654 -25.66 -20.84 8.59
C GLN A 654 -25.66 -22.18 9.34
N PRO A 655 -26.49 -22.34 10.38
CA PRO A 655 -26.64 -23.64 11.05
C PRO A 655 -27.22 -24.68 10.09
N ALA A 656 -26.92 -25.96 10.32
CA ALA A 656 -27.47 -27.06 9.56
C ALA A 656 -29.01 -27.01 9.55
N ASN A 657 -29.61 -27.14 8.36
CA ASN A 657 -31.07 -27.14 8.20
C ASN A 657 -31.59 -28.59 8.16
N PRO A 658 -32.39 -29.03 9.15
CA PRO A 658 -32.88 -30.40 9.24
C PRO A 658 -33.75 -30.84 8.04
N GLU A 659 -34.48 -29.93 7.42
CA GLU A 659 -35.34 -30.23 6.27
C GLU A 659 -34.50 -30.46 5.00
N ASN A 660 -33.45 -29.66 4.80
CA ASN A 660 -32.51 -29.87 3.71
C ASN A 660 -31.66 -31.12 3.94
N GLU A 661 -31.31 -31.44 5.18
CA GLU A 661 -30.62 -32.69 5.54
C GLU A 661 -31.47 -33.91 5.20
N LYS A 662 -32.77 -33.87 5.51
CA LYS A 662 -33.72 -34.93 5.18
C LYS A 662 -33.82 -35.12 3.67
N LYS A 663 -33.99 -34.05 2.90
CA LYS A 663 -34.04 -34.10 1.43
C LYS A 663 -32.73 -34.65 0.86
N MET A 664 -31.59 -34.25 1.39
CA MET A 664 -30.29 -34.75 0.99
C MET A 664 -30.20 -36.28 1.22
N LYS A 665 -30.61 -36.77 2.39
CA LYS A 665 -30.69 -38.21 2.72
C LYS A 665 -31.66 -38.97 1.82
N GLU A 666 -32.80 -38.37 1.46
CA GLU A 666 -33.76 -38.95 0.52
C GLU A 666 -33.16 -39.15 -0.88
N ALA A 667 -32.36 -38.20 -1.38
CA ALA A 667 -31.73 -38.35 -2.69
C ALA A 667 -30.68 -39.46 -2.73
N VAL A 668 -29.90 -39.63 -1.67
CA VAL A 668 -29.01 -40.81 -1.54
C VAL A 668 -29.83 -42.10 -1.45
N GLY A 669 -31.01 -42.05 -0.80
CA GLY A 669 -31.97 -43.16 -0.77
C GLY A 669 -32.47 -43.55 -2.16
N PHE A 670 -32.83 -42.59 -3.01
CA PHE A 670 -33.23 -42.87 -4.39
C PHE A 670 -32.12 -43.54 -5.19
N LEU A 671 -30.86 -43.06 -5.05
CA LEU A 671 -29.72 -43.72 -5.68
C LEU A 671 -29.54 -45.16 -5.17
N ASN A 672 -29.69 -45.38 -3.86
CA ASN A 672 -29.62 -46.72 -3.28
C ASN A 672 -30.67 -47.68 -3.85
N THR A 673 -31.87 -47.19 -4.13
CA THR A 673 -32.93 -47.95 -4.80
C THR A 673 -32.62 -48.17 -6.28
N PHE A 674 -32.07 -47.19 -7.00
CA PHE A 674 -31.67 -47.38 -8.40
C PHE A 674 -30.61 -48.48 -8.58
N LEU A 675 -29.80 -48.71 -7.55
CA LEU A 675 -28.75 -49.73 -7.51
C LEU A 675 -29.25 -51.11 -7.03
N GLU A 676 -30.52 -51.25 -6.66
CA GLU A 676 -31.06 -52.54 -6.21
C GLU A 676 -31.12 -53.54 -7.37
N GLY A 677 -30.39 -54.66 -7.21
CA GLY A 677 -30.31 -55.71 -8.22
C GLY A 677 -29.51 -55.36 -9.47
N GLN A 678 -28.72 -54.28 -9.45
CA GLN A 678 -27.87 -53.83 -10.58
C GLN A 678 -26.43 -53.61 -10.12
N GLU A 679 -25.45 -53.87 -10.99
CA GLU A 679 -24.04 -53.63 -10.65
C GLU A 679 -23.65 -52.14 -10.72
N TYR A 680 -24.28 -51.36 -11.60
CA TYR A 680 -24.05 -49.94 -11.87
C TYR A 680 -25.39 -49.18 -11.96
N ALA A 681 -25.36 -47.85 -11.91
CA ALA A 681 -26.54 -47.00 -11.72
C ALA A 681 -27.57 -47.07 -12.86
N ALA A 682 -27.14 -47.51 -14.05
CA ALA A 682 -27.96 -47.66 -15.24
C ALA A 682 -28.02 -49.10 -15.79
N GLY A 683 -27.60 -50.10 -15.01
CA GLY A 683 -27.58 -51.50 -15.44
C GLY A 683 -26.37 -52.26 -14.88
N ASN A 684 -25.90 -53.27 -15.61
CA ASN A 684 -24.73 -54.06 -15.20
C ASN A 684 -23.41 -53.61 -15.83
N ASP A 685 -23.45 -52.61 -16.70
CA ASP A 685 -22.26 -52.03 -17.33
C ASP A 685 -21.97 -50.64 -16.76
N LEU A 686 -20.68 -50.28 -16.64
CA LEU A 686 -20.26 -48.93 -16.24
C LEU A 686 -20.63 -47.94 -17.37
N THR A 687 -21.29 -46.84 -17.00
CA THR A 687 -21.71 -45.78 -17.95
C THR A 687 -21.28 -44.39 -17.51
N ILE A 688 -21.49 -43.38 -18.37
CA ILE A 688 -21.27 -41.96 -18.00
C ILE A 688 -22.17 -41.49 -16.83
N ALA A 689 -23.30 -42.16 -16.60
CA ALA A 689 -24.11 -41.89 -15.42
C ALA A 689 -23.36 -42.22 -14.12
N ASP A 690 -22.64 -43.34 -14.10
CA ASP A 690 -21.85 -43.75 -12.95
C ASP A 690 -20.70 -42.78 -12.67
N LEU A 691 -20.03 -42.31 -13.73
CA LEU A 691 -18.95 -41.33 -13.60
C LEU A 691 -19.44 -40.01 -12.99
N SER A 692 -20.59 -39.50 -13.46
CA SER A 692 -21.19 -38.27 -12.93
C SER A 692 -21.65 -38.44 -11.47
N LEU A 693 -22.38 -39.52 -11.17
CA LEU A 693 -22.87 -39.80 -9.82
C LEU A 693 -21.72 -40.05 -8.84
N ALA A 694 -20.65 -40.71 -9.26
CA ALA A 694 -19.52 -41.04 -8.39
C ALA A 694 -18.73 -39.80 -7.99
N ALA A 695 -18.66 -38.78 -8.87
CA ALA A 695 -18.08 -37.48 -8.53
C ALA A 695 -18.90 -36.76 -7.45
N SER A 696 -20.23 -36.73 -7.60
CA SER A 696 -21.13 -36.20 -6.59
C SER A 696 -20.99 -36.94 -5.26
N ILE A 697 -21.07 -38.28 -5.25
CA ILE A 697 -21.01 -39.09 -4.02
C ILE A 697 -19.64 -39.03 -3.32
N ALA A 698 -18.53 -38.93 -4.06
CA ALA A 698 -17.22 -38.69 -3.45
C ALA A 698 -17.20 -37.38 -2.65
N THR A 699 -17.90 -36.35 -3.14
CA THR A 699 -18.04 -35.06 -2.42
C THR A 699 -18.84 -35.21 -1.12
N TYR A 700 -19.90 -36.04 -1.12
CA TYR A 700 -20.63 -36.39 0.09
C TYR A 700 -19.77 -37.16 1.11
N GLU A 701 -18.95 -38.09 0.63
CA GLU A 701 -18.05 -38.90 1.47
C GLU A 701 -17.01 -38.02 2.19
N VAL A 702 -16.36 -37.11 1.47
CA VAL A 702 -15.39 -36.19 2.07
C VAL A 702 -16.05 -35.15 2.99
N ALA A 703 -17.33 -34.83 2.76
CA ALA A 703 -18.17 -34.01 3.63
C ALA A 703 -18.66 -34.74 4.90
N GLY A 704 -18.38 -36.05 5.03
CA GLY A 704 -18.71 -36.83 6.23
C GLY A 704 -20.14 -37.36 6.24
N PHE A 705 -20.79 -37.51 5.09
CA PHE A 705 -22.10 -38.15 5.01
C PHE A 705 -22.04 -39.63 5.43
N ASP A 706 -22.97 -40.06 6.28
CA ASP A 706 -23.07 -41.46 6.72
C ASP A 706 -23.78 -42.33 5.69
N PHE A 707 -23.02 -43.18 5.02
CA PHE A 707 -23.53 -44.13 4.02
C PHE A 707 -23.95 -45.49 4.59
N ALA A 708 -23.78 -45.76 5.89
CA ALA A 708 -24.14 -47.04 6.49
C ALA A 708 -25.59 -47.50 6.20
N PRO A 709 -26.61 -46.61 6.14
CA PRO A 709 -27.97 -46.98 5.78
C PRO A 709 -28.18 -47.32 4.30
N TYR A 710 -27.18 -47.09 3.44
CA TYR A 710 -27.28 -47.19 1.98
C TYR A 710 -26.27 -48.20 1.42
N PRO A 711 -26.44 -49.51 1.73
CA PRO A 711 -25.45 -50.54 1.42
C PRO A 711 -25.20 -50.71 -0.09
N ASN A 712 -26.19 -50.44 -0.95
CA ASN A 712 -26.01 -50.54 -2.40
C ASN A 712 -25.11 -49.41 -2.91
N VAL A 713 -25.24 -48.20 -2.35
CA VAL A 713 -24.37 -47.04 -2.68
C VAL A 713 -22.93 -47.33 -2.26
N LEU A 714 -22.72 -47.88 -1.06
CA LEU A 714 -21.36 -48.26 -0.60
C LEU A 714 -20.72 -49.29 -1.53
N ALA A 715 -21.45 -50.36 -1.85
CA ALA A 715 -20.94 -51.42 -2.72
C ALA A 715 -20.64 -50.89 -4.14
N TRP A 716 -21.52 -50.05 -4.68
CA TRP A 716 -21.34 -49.41 -5.99
C TRP A 716 -20.20 -48.39 -6.01
N LEU A 717 -20.05 -47.56 -4.98
CA LEU A 717 -18.96 -46.58 -4.89
C LEU A 717 -17.60 -47.29 -4.82
N ALA A 718 -17.51 -48.41 -4.08
CA ALA A 718 -16.31 -49.23 -4.03
C ALA A 718 -15.97 -49.81 -5.43
N ARG A 719 -16.97 -50.25 -6.19
CA ARG A 719 -16.78 -50.68 -7.59
C ARG A 719 -16.32 -49.53 -8.49
N CYS A 720 -16.90 -48.33 -8.35
CA CYS A 720 -16.47 -47.16 -9.12
C CYS A 720 -15.02 -46.77 -8.79
N LYS A 721 -14.65 -46.76 -7.51
CA LYS A 721 -13.26 -46.54 -7.05
C LYS A 721 -12.26 -47.51 -7.68
N ALA A 722 -12.65 -48.78 -7.80
CA ALA A 722 -11.79 -49.82 -8.36
C ALA A 722 -11.73 -49.80 -9.89
N ASN A 723 -12.85 -49.51 -10.56
CA ASN A 723 -13.02 -49.81 -11.99
C ASN A 723 -13.21 -48.60 -12.89
N ALA A 724 -13.54 -47.41 -12.36
CA ALA A 724 -13.76 -46.22 -13.19
C ALA A 724 -12.41 -45.67 -13.69
N PRO A 725 -12.20 -45.54 -15.02
CA PRO A 725 -10.97 -44.99 -15.57
C PRO A 725 -10.71 -43.57 -15.07
N GLY A 726 -9.55 -43.35 -14.44
CA GLY A 726 -9.16 -42.03 -13.95
C GLY A 726 -9.79 -41.59 -12.63
N TYR A 727 -10.41 -42.49 -11.84
CA TYR A 727 -11.04 -42.14 -10.56
C TYR A 727 -10.12 -41.40 -9.58
N ALA A 728 -8.80 -41.66 -9.62
CA ALA A 728 -7.83 -40.95 -8.79
C ALA A 728 -7.88 -39.42 -8.99
N LEU A 729 -8.21 -38.93 -10.20
CA LEU A 729 -8.38 -37.50 -10.49
C LEU A 729 -9.59 -36.93 -9.73
N ASN A 730 -10.68 -37.68 -9.66
CA ASN A 730 -11.86 -37.29 -8.89
C ASN A 730 -11.57 -37.26 -7.38
N GLN A 731 -10.88 -38.29 -6.86
CA GLN A 731 -10.55 -38.34 -5.43
C GLN A 731 -9.66 -37.17 -5.01
N ALA A 732 -8.66 -36.83 -5.82
CA ALA A 732 -7.80 -35.68 -5.57
C ALA A 732 -8.59 -34.37 -5.47
N GLY A 733 -9.56 -34.15 -6.37
CA GLY A 733 -10.44 -32.98 -6.33
C GLY A 733 -11.36 -32.94 -5.11
N ALA A 734 -11.91 -34.09 -4.70
CA ALA A 734 -12.75 -34.19 -3.50
C ALA A 734 -11.93 -33.94 -2.21
N ASP A 735 -10.73 -34.48 -2.11
CA ASP A 735 -9.83 -34.26 -0.97
C ASP A 735 -9.41 -32.78 -0.85
N GLU A 736 -9.17 -32.12 -1.99
CA GLU A 736 -8.91 -30.69 -2.04
C GLU A 736 -10.12 -29.87 -1.57
N PHE A 737 -11.34 -30.23 -2.00
CA PHE A 737 -12.57 -29.60 -1.53
C PHE A 737 -12.69 -29.69 0.00
N LYS A 738 -12.39 -30.85 0.59
CA LYS A 738 -12.38 -31.03 2.05
C LYS A 738 -11.33 -30.16 2.74
N ALA A 739 -10.11 -30.13 2.21
CA ALA A 739 -9.02 -29.34 2.77
C ALA A 739 -9.34 -27.84 2.76
N LYS A 740 -9.96 -27.35 1.68
CA LYS A 740 -10.27 -25.92 1.51
C LYS A 740 -11.50 -25.46 2.27
N PHE A 741 -12.54 -26.30 2.35
CA PHE A 741 -13.87 -25.83 2.77
C PHE A 741 -14.40 -26.48 4.05
N LEU A 742 -13.79 -27.56 4.55
CA LEU A 742 -14.36 -28.37 5.64
C LEU A 742 -13.47 -28.56 6.89
N ALA A 743 -12.25 -28.01 6.95
CA ALA A 743 -11.37 -28.09 8.13
C ALA A 743 -11.03 -26.68 8.67
N PRO A 744 -11.56 -26.26 9.86
CA PRO A 744 -10.73 -26.29 11.07
C PRO A 744 -11.49 -26.29 12.43
N ILE A 745 -11.39 -27.32 13.27
CA ILE A 745 -11.56 -27.18 14.75
C ILE A 745 -10.71 -28.24 15.48
N LYS A 746 -9.74 -27.81 16.31
CA LYS A 746 -9.37 -28.49 17.57
C LYS A 746 -8.53 -27.57 18.49
N CYS A 747 -8.98 -27.45 19.74
CA CYS A 747 -8.41 -26.66 20.83
C CYS A 747 -7.64 -27.58 21.81
N GLY A 748 -6.57 -27.08 22.45
CA GLY A 748 -5.82 -27.78 23.50
C GLY A 748 -5.17 -26.83 24.50
N THR A 749 -5.53 -26.96 25.78
CA THR A 749 -5.14 -26.13 26.94
C THR A 749 -3.97 -26.74 27.73
N ARG A 750 -3.06 -25.91 28.28
CA ARG A 750 -2.20 -26.25 29.45
C ARG A 750 -1.85 -25.00 30.30
N ASN A 751 -2.07 -25.13 31.62
CA ASN A 751 -1.73 -24.20 32.72
C ASN A 751 -0.24 -24.30 33.11
N LEU A 752 0.30 -23.32 33.86
CA LEU A 752 1.23 -23.48 35.01
C LEU A 752 1.56 -22.12 35.70
N THR A 753 2.06 -22.19 36.94
CA THR A 753 1.85 -21.30 38.12
C THR A 753 3.00 -20.30 38.46
N HIS A 754 2.67 -19.22 39.19
CA HIS A 754 3.56 -18.16 39.72
C HIS A 754 4.33 -18.52 41.01
N ALA A 755 5.49 -17.86 41.25
CA ALA A 755 6.09 -17.66 42.58
C ALA A 755 6.87 -16.32 42.68
N SER A 756 6.81 -15.72 43.87
CA SER A 756 7.23 -14.36 44.28
C SER A 756 8.66 -14.27 44.85
N HIS A 757 9.28 -13.07 44.94
CA HIS A 757 9.78 -12.46 46.21
C HIS A 757 10.56 -11.13 46.02
N ARG A 758 10.80 -10.46 47.18
CA ARG A 758 10.89 -9.02 47.46
C ARG A 758 12.30 -8.39 47.44
N SER A 759 12.25 -7.06 47.32
CA SER A 759 13.25 -5.98 47.42
C SER A 759 13.95 -5.79 48.77
N ALA A 760 15.15 -5.17 48.77
CA ALA A 760 15.70 -4.37 49.87
C ALA A 760 16.64 -3.24 49.36
N THR A 761 16.59 -2.07 50.01
CA THR A 761 17.24 -0.77 49.72
C THR A 761 18.12 -0.30 50.89
N VAL A 762 19.18 0.52 50.67
CA VAL A 762 19.67 1.64 51.54
C VAL A 762 20.82 2.44 50.83
N PRO A 763 21.37 3.61 51.29
CA PRO A 763 20.86 4.96 51.68
C PRO A 763 21.48 6.13 50.85
N ILE A 764 21.14 7.37 51.22
CA ILE A 764 21.12 8.62 50.42
C ILE A 764 21.98 9.77 51.02
N THR A 765 22.57 10.65 50.18
CA THR A 765 23.16 11.99 50.54
C THR A 765 22.28 13.14 50.00
N ILE A 766 22.25 14.32 50.65
CA ILE A 766 21.29 15.44 50.49
C ILE A 766 21.38 16.11 49.09
N VAL A 767 20.24 16.28 48.41
CA VAL A 767 20.07 16.79 47.04
C VAL A 767 18.80 17.67 47.00
N ALA A 768 18.77 18.68 46.14
CA ALA A 768 17.60 19.55 45.88
C ALA A 768 16.31 18.74 45.76
N MET A 769 15.25 19.18 46.45
CA MET A 769 14.00 18.42 46.63
C MET A 769 12.86 19.09 45.86
N LEU A 770 12.45 18.51 44.73
CA LEU A 770 11.34 19.00 43.90
C LEU A 770 10.05 18.23 44.21
N ASP A 771 8.93 18.93 44.32
CA ASP A 771 7.63 18.29 44.54
C ASP A 771 7.19 17.57 43.26
N PHE A 772 6.97 16.26 43.33
CA PHE A 772 6.65 15.44 42.15
C PHE A 772 5.42 14.57 42.38
N TYR A 773 4.31 14.95 41.75
CA TYR A 773 3.06 14.19 41.80
C TYR A 773 3.06 13.10 40.75
N TYR A 774 2.90 11.86 41.19
CA TYR A 774 3.15 10.70 40.34
C TYR A 774 2.25 9.51 40.65
N LEU A 775 2.18 8.60 39.67
CA LEU A 775 1.68 7.24 39.84
C LEU A 775 2.80 6.25 39.45
N PRO A 776 3.15 5.26 40.29
CA PRO A 776 4.24 4.31 40.02
C PRO A 776 4.14 3.61 38.66
N GLY A 777 2.93 3.19 38.27
CA GLY A 777 2.67 2.53 37.00
C GLY A 777 2.85 3.43 35.76
N SER A 778 2.84 4.74 35.89
CA SER A 778 2.87 5.66 34.75
C SER A 778 4.27 5.73 34.13
N ALA A 779 4.42 5.29 32.87
CA ALA A 779 5.67 5.40 32.13
C ALA A 779 6.22 6.84 32.06
N PRO A 780 5.40 7.87 31.73
CA PRO A 780 5.83 9.27 31.82
C PRO A 780 6.36 9.69 33.20
N CYS A 781 5.77 9.17 34.30
CA CYS A 781 6.27 9.45 35.64
C CYS A 781 7.64 8.82 35.90
N ARG A 782 7.83 7.58 35.46
CA ARG A 782 9.11 6.86 35.63
C ARG A 782 10.22 7.45 34.76
N ALA A 783 9.91 7.99 33.58
CA ALA A 783 10.87 8.74 32.78
C ALA A 783 11.42 9.96 33.55
N VAL A 784 10.56 10.74 34.21
CA VAL A 784 10.99 11.88 35.03
C VAL A 784 11.84 11.43 36.21
N GLN A 785 11.48 10.32 36.86
CA GLN A 785 12.28 9.76 37.95
C GLN A 785 13.66 9.29 37.49
N MET A 786 13.75 8.58 36.35
CA MET A 786 15.03 8.16 35.78
C MET A 786 15.91 9.35 35.40
N VAL A 787 15.36 10.41 34.81
CA VAL A 787 16.12 11.63 34.52
C VAL A 787 16.55 12.32 35.81
N ALA A 788 15.66 12.46 36.80
CA ALA A 788 16.02 13.06 38.08
C ALA A 788 17.16 12.28 38.76
N GLU A 789 17.15 10.94 38.71
CA GLU A 789 18.27 10.12 39.17
C GLU A 789 19.54 10.36 38.34
N ALA A 790 19.42 10.44 37.01
CA ALA A 790 20.55 10.66 36.09
C ALA A 790 21.25 12.01 36.28
N VAL A 791 20.51 13.04 36.70
CA VAL A 791 21.04 14.40 36.96
C VAL A 791 21.22 14.70 38.44
N ASP A 792 21.23 13.68 39.30
CA ASP A 792 21.40 13.81 40.76
C ASP A 792 20.40 14.82 41.38
N VAL A 793 19.09 14.69 41.08
CA VAL A 793 17.97 15.48 41.64
C VAL A 793 17.06 14.58 42.47
N LYS A 794 16.68 15.04 43.67
CA LYS A 794 15.73 14.34 44.53
C LYS A 794 14.33 14.85 44.29
N LEU A 795 13.41 13.90 44.18
CA LEU A 795 12.00 14.19 44.08
C LEU A 795 11.33 13.92 45.43
N ASN A 796 10.59 14.91 45.94
CA ASN A 796 9.58 14.70 46.97
C ASN A 796 8.36 14.05 46.31
N LEU A 797 8.34 12.72 46.38
CA LEU A 797 7.34 11.88 45.74
C LEU A 797 5.97 12.03 46.41
N LYS A 798 5.01 12.61 45.69
CA LYS A 798 3.61 12.78 46.11
C LYS A 798 2.73 11.81 45.33
N TYR A 799 2.45 10.65 45.93
CA TYR A 799 1.56 9.66 45.33
C TYR A 799 0.18 10.27 45.07
N LEU A 800 -0.32 10.10 43.85
CA LEU A 800 -1.65 10.55 43.45
C LEU A 800 -2.44 9.35 42.93
N ASP A 801 -3.46 8.95 43.68
CA ASP A 801 -4.35 7.86 43.28
C ASP A 801 -5.32 8.32 42.20
N LEU A 802 -5.04 7.93 40.95
CA LEU A 802 -5.89 8.25 39.82
C LEU A 802 -7.22 7.49 39.88
N MET A 803 -7.22 6.26 40.39
CA MET A 803 -8.40 5.39 40.45
C MET A 803 -9.39 5.89 41.50
N ALA A 804 -8.89 6.40 42.63
CA ALA A 804 -9.72 7.09 43.64
C ALA A 804 -10.12 8.51 43.23
N GLY A 805 -9.70 8.98 42.05
CA GLY A 805 -10.07 10.29 41.53
C GLY A 805 -9.33 11.48 42.18
N ALA A 806 -8.20 11.26 42.87
CA ALA A 806 -7.48 12.32 43.58
C ALA A 806 -7.02 13.48 42.68
N HIS A 807 -6.72 13.17 41.41
CA HIS A 807 -6.41 14.14 40.35
C HIS A 807 -7.57 15.10 40.02
N ARG A 808 -8.80 14.80 40.43
CA ARG A 808 -9.98 15.67 40.30
C ARG A 808 -10.26 16.52 41.53
N SER A 809 -9.44 16.41 42.58
CA SER A 809 -9.61 17.25 43.77
C SER A 809 -9.48 18.74 43.43
N PRO A 810 -10.20 19.64 44.13
CA PRO A 810 -10.06 21.08 43.90
C PRO A 810 -8.62 21.57 44.08
N GLN A 811 -7.91 21.02 45.07
CA GLN A 811 -6.52 21.37 45.34
C GLN A 811 -5.59 20.99 44.18
N PHE A 812 -5.70 19.77 43.66
CA PHE A 812 -4.86 19.34 42.53
C PHE A 812 -5.27 20.00 41.22
N THR A 813 -6.58 20.20 40.99
CA THR A 813 -7.08 20.91 39.79
C THR A 813 -6.57 22.35 39.75
N LYS A 814 -6.44 23.02 40.91
CA LYS A 814 -5.83 24.36 40.98
C LYS A 814 -4.35 24.34 40.62
N LEU A 815 -3.63 23.29 41.00
CA LEU A 815 -2.20 23.13 40.70
C LEU A 815 -1.97 22.76 39.22
N ASN A 816 -2.68 21.74 38.74
CA ASN A 816 -2.66 21.28 37.36
C ASN A 816 -4.10 21.23 36.83
N PRO A 817 -4.56 22.27 36.12
CA PRO A 817 -5.90 22.32 35.53
C PRO A 817 -6.19 21.17 34.57
N GLN A 818 -5.15 20.63 33.91
CA GLN A 818 -5.28 19.47 33.01
C GLN A 818 -5.57 18.17 33.78
N ARG A 819 -5.34 18.15 35.11
CA ARG A 819 -5.53 16.98 35.99
C ARG A 819 -4.72 15.75 35.56
N THR A 820 -3.59 15.98 34.91
CA THR A 820 -2.67 14.96 34.41
C THR A 820 -1.54 14.68 35.41
N ILE A 821 -0.84 13.56 35.17
CA ILE A 821 0.44 13.25 35.77
C ILE A 821 1.42 12.86 34.66
N PRO A 822 2.73 13.05 34.86
CA PRO A 822 3.39 13.66 36.02
C PRO A 822 3.12 15.16 36.18
N THR A 823 3.16 15.66 37.43
CA THR A 823 3.25 17.10 37.72
C THR A 823 4.50 17.37 38.56
N LEU A 824 5.46 18.10 38.01
CA LEU A 824 6.69 18.53 38.70
C LEU A 824 6.54 19.99 39.15
N VAL A 825 6.89 20.29 40.40
CA VAL A 825 6.82 21.64 40.97
C VAL A 825 8.20 22.06 41.46
N ASP A 826 8.67 23.18 40.94
CA ASP A 826 9.93 23.85 41.32
C ASP A 826 9.65 25.32 41.65
N GLY A 827 9.47 25.60 42.94
CA GLY A 827 9.04 26.92 43.40
C GLY A 827 7.68 27.30 42.83
N SER A 828 7.64 28.36 42.02
CA SER A 828 6.43 28.82 41.31
C SER A 828 6.21 28.14 39.96
N LEU A 829 7.20 27.41 39.44
CA LEU A 829 7.08 26.68 38.17
C LEU A 829 6.35 25.36 38.40
N VAL A 830 5.31 25.11 37.59
CA VAL A 830 4.56 23.85 37.58
C VAL A 830 4.58 23.27 36.17
N LEU A 831 5.25 22.13 36.01
CA LEU A 831 5.35 21.41 34.73
C LEU A 831 4.45 20.17 34.74
N CYS A 832 3.46 20.18 33.84
CA CYS A 832 2.49 19.10 33.70
C CYS A 832 2.76 18.20 32.49
N GLU A 833 3.76 18.54 31.66
CA GLU A 833 4.17 17.78 30.48
C GLU A 833 5.48 17.05 30.77
N SER A 834 5.45 15.71 30.72
CA SER A 834 6.59 14.86 31.10
C SER A 834 7.87 15.18 30.33
N ARG A 835 7.82 15.31 29.00
CA ARG A 835 9.00 15.57 28.16
C ARG A 835 9.56 16.98 28.34
N ALA A 836 8.70 17.97 28.65
CA ALA A 836 9.15 19.29 29.07
C ALA A 836 9.86 19.24 30.44
N ALA A 837 9.38 18.41 31.37
CA ALA A 837 10.06 18.18 32.64
C ALA A 837 11.42 17.47 32.47
N LEU A 838 11.56 16.53 31.53
CA LEU A 838 12.86 15.91 31.21
C LEU A 838 13.87 16.96 30.73
N ILE A 839 13.48 17.80 29.76
CA ILE A 839 14.33 18.88 29.24
C ILE A 839 14.71 19.85 30.37
N TYR A 840 13.74 20.28 31.18
CA TYR A 840 13.97 21.20 32.30
C TYR A 840 14.97 20.64 33.31
N LEU A 841 14.83 19.37 33.72
CA LEU A 841 15.74 18.75 34.68
C LEU A 841 17.17 18.74 34.15
N CYS A 842 17.37 18.41 32.87
CA CYS A 842 18.69 18.43 32.26
C CYS A 842 19.25 19.86 32.15
N GLU A 843 18.48 20.81 31.62
CA GLU A 843 18.94 22.19 31.46
C GLU A 843 19.28 22.87 32.79
N ARG A 844 18.56 22.50 33.86
CA ARG A 844 18.72 23.14 35.17
C ARG A 844 19.76 22.46 36.06
N TYR A 845 19.83 21.14 36.03
CA TYR A 845 20.55 20.35 37.04
C TYR A 845 21.64 19.44 36.48
N ALA A 846 21.65 19.13 35.17
CA ALA A 846 22.72 18.30 34.61
C ALA A 846 24.08 19.00 34.75
N LYS A 847 25.13 18.20 34.97
CA LYS A 847 26.50 18.73 35.01
C LYS A 847 26.87 19.19 33.60
N LYS A 848 27.78 20.15 33.50
CA LYS A 848 28.15 20.79 32.23
C LYS A 848 28.65 19.79 31.16
N ASP A 849 29.24 18.69 31.60
CA ASP A 849 29.80 17.64 30.74
C ASP A 849 28.81 16.48 30.48
N ASP A 850 27.60 16.54 31.06
CA ASP A 850 26.58 15.53 30.82
C ASP A 850 25.87 15.77 29.48
N GLU A 851 25.81 14.73 28.64
CA GLU A 851 25.20 14.80 27.30
C GLU A 851 23.75 14.30 27.27
N TRP A 852 23.08 14.25 28.43
CA TRP A 852 21.66 13.86 28.53
C TRP A 852 20.75 14.71 27.63
N TYR A 853 21.08 16.02 27.51
CA TYR A 853 20.47 16.96 26.56
C TYR A 853 21.56 17.84 25.91
N PRO A 854 22.07 17.45 24.73
CA PRO A 854 23.25 18.07 24.13
C PRO A 854 23.11 19.57 23.84
N GLN A 855 24.23 20.29 23.85
CA GLN A 855 24.30 21.71 23.47
C GLN A 855 24.47 21.94 21.96
N ASP A 856 24.97 20.94 21.24
CA ASP A 856 25.03 20.97 19.78
C ASP A 856 23.61 21.03 19.19
N THR A 857 23.40 22.00 18.31
CA THR A 857 22.06 22.33 17.77
C THR A 857 21.47 21.21 16.92
N ILE A 858 22.31 20.49 16.16
CA ILE A 858 21.86 19.37 15.32
C ILE A 858 21.47 18.19 16.21
N GLN A 859 22.37 17.81 17.12
CA GLN A 859 22.15 16.71 18.04
C GLN A 859 20.92 16.95 18.93
N ARG A 860 20.75 18.18 19.43
CA ARG A 860 19.57 18.57 20.21
C ARG A 860 18.28 18.47 19.40
N ALA A 861 18.31 18.87 18.12
CA ALA A 861 17.14 18.77 17.26
C ALA A 861 16.72 17.32 17.02
N ILE A 862 17.68 16.40 16.87
CA ILE A 862 17.41 14.96 16.79
C ILE A 862 16.79 14.47 18.11
N VAL A 863 17.35 14.84 19.27
CA VAL A 863 16.77 14.46 20.58
C VAL A 863 15.34 14.97 20.72
N ASN A 864 15.07 16.24 20.37
CA ASN A 864 13.74 16.82 20.40
C ASN A 864 12.77 16.06 19.49
N GLN A 865 13.18 15.74 18.27
CA GLN A 865 12.39 14.94 17.33
C GLN A 865 12.01 13.57 17.93
N ARG A 866 12.93 12.88 18.60
CA ARG A 866 12.64 11.59 19.26
C ARG A 866 11.72 11.71 20.47
N LEU A 867 11.79 12.82 21.21
CA LEU A 867 10.85 13.12 22.30
C LEU A 867 9.42 13.37 21.78
N PHE A 868 9.28 14.08 20.65
CA PHE A 868 7.98 14.26 19.98
C PHE A 868 7.44 12.94 19.40
N PHE A 869 8.30 12.12 18.80
CA PHE A 869 7.93 10.78 18.37
C PHE A 869 7.36 9.94 19.52
N ASP A 870 7.99 9.93 20.70
CA ASP A 870 7.43 9.24 21.87
C ASP A 870 6.10 9.87 22.34
N ALA A 871 5.96 11.20 22.26
CA ALA A 871 4.75 11.90 22.68
C ALA A 871 3.53 11.59 21.82
N CYS A 872 3.73 11.40 20.52
CA CYS A 872 2.66 11.39 19.52
C CYS A 872 2.43 10.03 18.90
N GLU A 873 3.49 9.25 18.72
CA GLU A 873 3.42 7.98 18.00
C GLU A 873 3.49 6.79 18.96
N LEU A 874 4.56 6.68 19.74
CA LEU A 874 4.79 5.48 20.53
C LEU A 874 3.84 5.39 21.74
N TYR A 875 3.86 6.40 22.63
CA TYR A 875 3.07 6.35 23.86
C TYR A 875 1.55 6.35 23.61
N PRO A 876 0.98 7.16 22.70
CA PRO A 876 -0.45 7.11 22.43
C PRO A 876 -0.91 5.78 21.85
N LYS A 877 -0.13 5.15 20.95
CA LYS A 877 -0.49 3.83 20.41
C LYS A 877 -0.35 2.73 21.46
N PHE A 878 0.67 2.82 22.32
CA PHE A 878 0.79 1.99 23.52
C PHE A 878 -0.47 2.13 24.40
N ALA A 879 -0.84 3.35 24.78
CA ALA A 879 -1.96 3.62 25.66
C ALA A 879 -3.29 3.16 25.04
N ASN A 880 -3.53 3.45 23.76
CA ASN A 880 -4.74 3.05 23.05
C ASN A 880 -4.90 1.53 22.96
N PHE A 881 -3.79 0.79 22.84
CA PHE A 881 -3.83 -0.66 22.84
C PHE A 881 -3.96 -1.23 24.26
N TYR A 882 -3.09 -0.85 25.20
CA TYR A 882 -2.99 -1.50 26.51
C TYR A 882 -3.94 -0.95 27.58
N HIS A 883 -4.23 0.36 27.63
CA HIS A 883 -5.07 0.92 28.71
C HIS A 883 -6.49 0.34 28.76
N PRO A 884 -7.20 0.11 27.64
CA PRO A 884 -8.51 -0.55 27.68
C PRO A 884 -8.46 -1.96 28.27
N GLN A 885 -7.35 -2.69 28.05
CA GLN A 885 -7.16 -4.04 28.59
C GLN A 885 -6.85 -4.00 30.09
N VAL A 886 -6.03 -3.03 30.51
CA VAL A 886 -5.55 -2.92 31.89
C VAL A 886 -6.58 -2.26 32.82
N PHE A 887 -7.28 -1.22 32.37
CA PHE A 887 -8.21 -0.46 33.22
C PHE A 887 -9.69 -0.71 32.90
N GLY A 888 -9.98 -1.31 31.74
CA GLY A 888 -11.34 -1.49 31.24
C GLY A 888 -11.74 -2.95 31.00
N ASN A 889 -10.88 -3.92 31.29
CA ASN A 889 -11.10 -5.34 31.00
C ASN A 889 -11.50 -5.65 29.55
N ALA A 890 -11.06 -4.83 28.59
CA ALA A 890 -11.36 -5.03 27.18
C ALA A 890 -10.48 -6.16 26.58
N SER A 891 -11.05 -6.91 25.64
CA SER A 891 -10.28 -7.86 24.83
C SER A 891 -9.24 -7.16 23.95
N PRO A 892 -8.07 -7.78 23.66
CA PRO A 892 -7.07 -7.20 22.78
C PRO A 892 -7.63 -6.89 21.37
N ASP A 893 -7.43 -5.66 20.91
CA ASP A 893 -7.82 -5.22 19.56
C ASP A 893 -6.63 -5.37 18.60
N GLY A 894 -6.78 -6.21 17.56
CA GLY A 894 -5.72 -6.49 16.60
C GLY A 894 -5.27 -5.28 15.78
N ARG A 895 -6.17 -4.33 15.47
CA ARG A 895 -5.82 -3.11 14.73
C ARG A 895 -4.99 -2.17 15.60
N LYS A 896 -5.38 -1.99 16.86
CA LYS A 896 -4.63 -1.16 17.82
C LYS A 896 -3.27 -1.78 18.13
N ARG A 897 -3.19 -3.11 18.21
CA ARG A 897 -1.94 -3.86 18.34
C ARG A 897 -1.00 -3.58 17.17
N LEU A 898 -1.48 -3.76 15.95
CA LEU A 898 -0.69 -3.53 14.73
C LEU A 898 -0.20 -2.07 14.66
N ALA A 899 -1.03 -1.10 15.04
CA ALA A 899 -0.63 0.29 15.09
C ALA A 899 0.54 0.52 16.06
N PHE A 900 0.50 -0.10 17.24
CA PHE A 900 1.62 -0.05 18.20
C PHE A 900 2.86 -0.77 17.65
N GLU A 901 2.72 -1.95 17.06
CA GLU A 901 3.82 -2.71 16.43
C GLU A 901 4.52 -1.88 15.34
N LYS A 902 3.77 -1.15 14.50
CA LYS A 902 4.34 -0.22 13.50
C LYS A 902 5.15 0.92 14.13
N ALA A 903 4.73 1.45 15.28
CA ALA A 903 5.52 2.45 15.99
C ALA A 903 6.83 1.87 16.53
N VAL A 904 6.81 0.61 17.00
CA VAL A 904 8.04 -0.10 17.42
C VAL A 904 8.95 -0.38 16.23
N GLU A 905 8.40 -0.70 15.05
CA GLU A 905 9.18 -0.88 13.82
C GLU A 905 9.89 0.41 13.37
N LEU A 906 9.21 1.56 13.50
CA LEU A 906 9.84 2.85 13.24
C LEU A 906 10.97 3.14 14.23
N LEU A 907 10.77 2.84 15.51
CA LEU A 907 11.85 2.91 16.51
C LEU A 907 13.01 1.96 16.18
N ASN A 908 12.73 0.76 15.68
CA ASN A 908 13.74 -0.19 15.22
C ASN A 908 14.57 0.37 14.07
N THR A 909 13.96 1.20 13.22
CA THR A 909 14.64 1.91 12.14
C THR A 909 15.55 3.02 12.67
N PHE A 910 15.11 3.82 13.65
CA PHE A 910 16.00 4.81 14.29
C PHE A 910 17.24 4.18 14.92
N LEU A 911 17.09 2.95 15.41
CA LEU A 911 18.14 2.19 16.07
C LEU A 911 18.97 1.30 15.12
N SER A 912 18.67 1.26 13.82
CA SER A 912 19.47 0.48 12.86
C SER A 912 20.78 1.19 12.53
N GLU A 913 20.78 2.52 12.53
CA GLU A 913 21.93 3.35 12.18
C GLU A 913 22.81 3.70 13.37
N HIS A 914 22.26 3.66 14.59
CA HIS A 914 22.89 4.20 15.79
C HIS A 914 22.69 3.32 17.04
N GLU A 915 23.62 3.46 17.99
CA GLU A 915 23.57 2.73 19.26
C GLU A 915 22.38 3.18 20.13
N PHE A 916 22.09 4.47 20.14
CA PHE A 916 20.99 5.10 20.86
C PHE A 916 20.07 5.83 19.88
N VAL A 917 18.84 6.12 20.31
CA VAL A 917 17.75 6.61 19.42
C VAL A 917 18.04 7.96 18.76
N ALA A 918 18.96 8.73 19.36
CA ALA A 918 19.38 10.03 18.87
C ALA A 918 20.84 10.07 18.40
N GLY A 919 21.58 8.95 18.39
CA GLY A 919 22.99 8.93 17.97
C GLY A 919 23.84 7.95 18.76
N SER A 920 25.12 8.29 18.96
CA SER A 920 26.09 7.38 19.60
C SER A 920 26.08 7.42 21.14
N LYS A 921 25.23 8.24 21.77
CA LYS A 921 25.19 8.40 23.24
C LYS A 921 23.75 8.37 23.73
N MET A 922 23.55 7.84 24.94
CA MET A 922 22.25 7.80 25.61
C MET A 922 21.80 9.22 25.95
N THR A 923 20.54 9.54 25.65
CA THR A 923 19.95 10.86 25.92
C THR A 923 18.60 10.72 26.64
N ILE A 924 17.99 11.84 27.01
CA ILE A 924 16.62 11.84 27.56
C ILE A 924 15.57 11.26 26.61
N ALA A 925 15.82 11.23 25.30
CA ALA A 925 14.95 10.57 24.34
C ALA A 925 14.91 9.05 24.56
N ASP A 926 16.07 8.44 24.81
CA ASP A 926 16.17 7.01 25.13
C ASP A 926 15.40 6.69 26.41
N ILE A 927 15.57 7.50 27.46
CA ILE A 927 14.89 7.33 28.74
C ILE A 927 13.36 7.40 28.58
N SER A 928 12.86 8.35 27.78
CA SER A 928 11.42 8.49 27.50
C SER A 928 10.85 7.26 26.81
N LEU A 929 11.48 6.81 25.71
CA LEU A 929 11.06 5.65 24.93
C LEU A 929 11.17 4.34 25.72
N PHE A 930 12.22 4.21 26.54
CA PHE A 930 12.48 3.05 27.37
C PHE A 930 11.41 2.87 28.45
N ALA A 931 10.93 3.95 29.06
CA ALA A 931 9.84 3.89 30.04
C ALA A 931 8.55 3.30 29.43
N THR A 932 8.20 3.72 28.20
CA THR A 932 7.04 3.21 27.46
C THR A 932 7.22 1.73 27.13
N LEU A 933 8.34 1.34 26.50
CA LEU A 933 8.59 -0.05 26.10
C LEU A 933 8.73 -1.02 27.27
N ALA A 934 9.29 -0.58 28.40
CA ALA A 934 9.36 -1.41 29.60
C ALA A 934 7.97 -1.82 30.09
N THR A 935 6.98 -0.93 29.99
CA THR A 935 5.59 -1.25 30.30
C THR A 935 5.00 -2.23 29.31
N ALA A 936 5.22 -2.02 28.01
CA ALA A 936 4.76 -2.94 26.98
C ALA A 936 5.32 -4.35 27.17
N CYS A 937 6.62 -4.48 27.47
CA CYS A 937 7.28 -5.77 27.72
C CYS A 937 6.72 -6.47 28.95
N VAL A 938 6.49 -5.74 30.04
CA VAL A 938 5.85 -6.29 31.26
C VAL A 938 4.42 -6.77 30.96
N LEU A 939 3.71 -6.10 30.06
CA LEU A 939 2.38 -6.49 29.59
C LEU A 939 2.41 -7.58 28.50
N GLY A 940 3.59 -8.16 28.21
CA GLY A 940 3.76 -9.32 27.34
C GLY A 940 4.14 -9.00 25.88
N PHE A 941 4.54 -7.76 25.57
CA PHE A 941 5.10 -7.44 24.25
C PHE A 941 6.46 -8.11 24.06
N ILE A 942 6.68 -8.70 22.87
CA ILE A 942 7.91 -9.43 22.55
C ILE A 942 8.77 -8.58 21.62
N LEU A 943 9.98 -8.24 22.06
CA LEU A 943 10.91 -7.40 21.28
C LEU A 943 11.74 -8.17 20.25
N ARG A 944 11.88 -9.50 20.36
CA ARG A 944 12.75 -10.31 19.48
C ARG A 944 12.59 -10.06 17.97
N PRO A 945 11.38 -9.80 17.42
CA PRO A 945 11.24 -9.45 16.00
C PRO A 945 11.93 -8.14 15.60
N TYR A 946 12.20 -7.26 16.57
CA TYR A 946 12.79 -5.93 16.40
C TYR A 946 14.22 -5.93 16.93
N GLY A 947 15.14 -6.57 16.19
CA GLY A 947 16.49 -6.87 16.67
C GLY A 947 17.28 -5.66 17.18
N HIS A 948 17.12 -4.48 16.58
CA HIS A 948 17.80 -3.27 17.05
C HIS A 948 17.17 -2.73 18.35
N VAL A 949 15.85 -2.78 18.48
CA VAL A 949 15.13 -2.41 19.71
C VAL A 949 15.45 -3.37 20.84
N ASP A 950 15.47 -4.69 20.58
CA ASP A 950 15.79 -5.71 21.60
C ASP A 950 17.19 -5.50 22.17
N ARG A 951 18.18 -5.26 21.29
CA ARG A 951 19.57 -4.92 21.66
C ARG A 951 19.67 -3.62 22.45
N TRP A 952 19.01 -2.56 21.99
CA TRP A 952 18.97 -1.27 22.69
C TRP A 952 18.28 -1.40 24.05
N TYR A 953 17.18 -2.13 24.14
CA TYR A 953 16.45 -2.35 25.39
C TYR A 953 17.30 -3.11 26.42
N GLY A 954 18.07 -4.11 25.99
CA GLY A 954 19.07 -4.77 26.82
C GLY A 954 20.15 -3.81 27.34
N THR A 955 20.59 -2.87 26.50
CA THR A 955 21.57 -1.83 26.88
C THR A 955 20.97 -0.87 27.91
N MET A 956 19.72 -0.44 27.71
CA MET A 956 18.99 0.40 28.66
C MET A 956 18.80 -0.29 30.00
N LEU A 957 18.46 -1.58 30.02
CA LEU A 957 18.35 -2.35 31.26
C LEU A 957 19.66 -2.44 32.04
N ALA A 958 20.79 -2.52 31.33
CA ALA A 958 22.11 -2.65 31.93
C ALA A 958 22.67 -1.31 32.42
N SER A 959 22.41 -0.21 31.71
CA SER A 959 23.18 1.03 31.86
C SER A 959 22.35 2.29 32.14
N CYS A 960 21.03 2.27 31.96
CA CYS A 960 20.21 3.45 32.23
C CYS A 960 20.04 3.68 33.74
N PRO A 961 20.30 4.90 34.26
CA PRO A 961 19.97 5.26 35.64
C PRO A 961 18.50 4.98 35.94
N GLY A 962 18.20 4.39 37.11
CA GLY A 962 16.84 4.03 37.49
C GLY A 962 16.17 2.91 36.68
N ALA A 963 16.86 2.18 35.79
CA ALA A 963 16.24 1.16 34.93
C ALA A 963 15.49 0.07 35.70
N GLN A 964 16.04 -0.38 36.83
CA GLN A 964 15.40 -1.38 37.69
C GLN A 964 14.12 -0.84 38.34
N ALA A 965 14.15 0.41 38.82
CA ALA A 965 12.98 1.08 39.36
C ALA A 965 11.92 1.32 38.28
N ASN A 966 12.34 1.60 37.04
CA ASN A 966 11.45 1.69 35.89
C ASN A 966 10.70 0.38 35.63
N VAL A 967 11.41 -0.74 35.52
CA VAL A 967 10.78 -2.06 35.31
C VAL A 967 9.91 -2.47 36.50
N ALA A 968 10.36 -2.20 37.73
CA ALA A 968 9.58 -2.48 38.93
C ALA A 968 8.26 -1.69 38.96
N GLY A 969 8.30 -0.38 38.70
CA GLY A 969 7.09 0.44 38.61
C GLY A 969 6.20 0.04 37.42
N ALA A 970 6.77 -0.44 36.31
CA ALA A 970 5.98 -0.92 35.18
C ALA A 970 5.13 -2.15 35.53
N LYS A 971 5.58 -3.00 36.48
CA LYS A 971 4.81 -4.15 36.98
C LYS A 971 3.55 -3.77 37.75
N GLU A 972 3.42 -2.54 38.23
CA GLU A 972 2.18 -2.05 38.85
C GLU A 972 1.02 -2.04 37.85
N PHE A 973 1.27 -1.98 36.54
CA PHE A 973 0.20 -2.15 35.55
C PHE A 973 -0.43 -3.55 35.59
N LEU A 974 0.30 -4.57 36.06
CA LEU A 974 -0.25 -5.92 36.26
C LEU A 974 -1.19 -6.01 37.47
N THR A 975 -1.16 -5.05 38.39
CA THR A 975 -2.08 -5.05 39.55
C THR A 975 -3.41 -4.41 39.24
N TYR A 976 -3.50 -3.64 38.14
CA TYR A 976 -4.74 -3.03 37.67
C TYR A 976 -5.52 -3.91 36.69
N LYS A 977 -4.81 -4.78 35.96
CA LYS A 977 -5.35 -5.82 35.08
C LYS A 977 -5.92 -6.98 35.88
#